data_AF-A0A7D8V0N6-F1
#
_entry.id   AF-A0A7D8V0N6-F1
#
_cell.length_a   1.000
_cell.length_b   1.000
_cell.length_c   1.000
_cell.angle_alpha   90.00
_cell.angle_beta   90.00
_cell.angle_gamma   90.00
#
_symmetry.space_group_name_H-M   'P 1'
#
loop_
_entity.id
_entity.type
_entity.pdbx_description
1 polymer ?
#
loop_
_entity_poly.entity_id
_entity_poly.type
_entity_poly.pdbx_seq_one_letter_code
_entity_poly.pdbx_strand_id
1 'polypeptide(L)'
;MSNRNPYAATSSEPRYEKPKKSRKGLWILLGLLLAVVIIVGAVLGGVLGSRASKKNNDSNSHDNAGGSGNNGGASSGAHASNFPTGTKGADSGNTALPSLVSFWATNRAVETQTGANGQVFLPIATDTYMNPGYATGTFTSGLAAPTHVASPGTNGAWPADDTQVSRSSIRPHPRIIAPKYKWDALKNGLIAGDPYFSFWNATIVANASSYLGGATVTYVTDGGLDGSGILDVAREIKLRIKNLGYAWQITGNRAYVDHAWDELNNAATGSNFGPNDNTRWNPQGHFLDTAEMTAAFAIGYDWMYDAWSDSQKETIRNAIVNNGLNWGINALTTATSYGWWTGTSPGRGNQLIDGNWNCVCNGGLILGALAISGDDTTNASQQILELAPADAQANCFKGAYDDGTWAETANYWYFGTTGAAEMVSALTTAYGDDSGLAASNPGWSLTSLFHIYVTGMTSLFNYGDHGPNKYSSTANSLLLWGSIFNRPLYTLFQRDRYDASEPYSMFWYDPTVEGAWWNGLAIDANFNDTRGAWATARTSWTDNSGVYWAMKSSELSNHQAHGDLDCGDFVLDALGQRWAGEYGSGQYLSPGYFDSDANQTSQRWTYYRKRTEGQNTILVNYQNQLVGAKPVNKFESTGTTQGAAPSLNIESSDSALFVTDMSSAYTSTTKRGIRFVNGRKQVLLQDEVAAPTGQDVMWRMQTNATVTLNGDTQATLTLGGQTLVANIVQSQPAGLKDSPAGVVDPVPAPGNDPVTVLVIDNTAGGQTNIQVLFTPQWPGESLGTSVNNVALDQWNLGSH
;
A
#
# COMPACT_ATOMS: atom_id res chain seq x y z
N MET A 1 -6.01 23.05 -26.19
CA MET A 1 -6.87 21.90 -26.58
C MET A 1 -7.78 22.28 -27.75
N SER A 2 -8.28 21.30 -28.51
CA SER A 2 -9.32 21.49 -29.55
C SER A 2 -10.59 22.12 -28.97
N ASN A 3 -11.27 22.99 -29.74
CA ASN A 3 -12.60 23.52 -29.37
C ASN A 3 -13.70 22.45 -29.37
N ARG A 4 -13.41 21.25 -29.91
CA ARG A 4 -14.31 20.09 -29.89
C ARG A 4 -14.15 19.24 -28.64
N ASN A 5 -13.11 19.46 -27.84
CA ASN A 5 -12.93 18.72 -26.60
C ASN A 5 -14.03 19.14 -25.60
N PRO A 6 -15.00 18.27 -25.27
CA PRO A 6 -16.04 18.59 -24.29
C PRO A 6 -15.47 18.78 -22.88
N TYR A 7 -14.22 18.38 -22.67
CA TYR A 7 -13.48 18.44 -21.41
C TYR A 7 -12.40 19.52 -21.40
N ALA A 8 -12.27 20.32 -22.47
CA ALA A 8 -11.41 21.49 -22.42
C ALA A 8 -11.92 22.37 -21.27
N ALA A 9 -11.06 22.61 -20.27
CA ALA A 9 -11.36 23.53 -19.20
C ALA A 9 -11.71 24.88 -19.83
N THR A 10 -13.02 25.17 -19.96
CA THR A 10 -13.44 26.55 -20.16
C THR A 10 -12.91 27.27 -18.94
N SER A 11 -12.20 28.38 -19.14
CA SER A 11 -11.68 29.25 -18.08
C SER A 11 -12.80 29.89 -17.23
N SER A 12 -13.94 29.24 -17.07
CA SER A 12 -14.93 29.62 -16.09
C SER A 12 -14.35 29.32 -14.71
N GLU A 13 -14.08 30.38 -13.97
CA GLU A 13 -13.85 30.32 -12.53
C GLU A 13 -14.75 29.25 -11.89
N PRO A 14 -14.22 28.46 -10.94
CA PRO A 14 -15.07 27.56 -10.18
C PRO A 14 -16.19 28.39 -9.57
N ARG A 15 -17.44 28.15 -9.98
CA ARG A 15 -18.63 28.66 -9.28
C ARG A 15 -18.71 27.92 -7.95
N TYR A 16 -17.86 28.35 -7.03
CA TYR A 16 -18.00 28.10 -5.62
C TYR A 16 -19.22 28.91 -5.19
N GLU A 17 -20.39 28.27 -5.07
CA GLU A 17 -21.41 28.84 -4.20
C GLU A 17 -20.81 28.89 -2.81
N LYS A 18 -20.37 30.08 -2.40
CA LYS A 18 -19.85 30.33 -1.05
C LYS A 18 -20.87 29.74 -0.06
N PRO A 19 -20.51 28.74 0.75
CA PRO A 19 -21.37 28.34 1.85
C PRO A 19 -21.59 29.59 2.71
N LYS A 20 -22.85 29.89 3.04
CA LYS A 20 -23.21 31.04 3.89
C LYS A 20 -22.30 31.02 5.11
N LYS A 21 -21.46 32.06 5.26
CA LYS A 21 -20.57 32.24 6.41
C LYS A 21 -21.34 32.02 7.70
N SER A 22 -21.12 30.88 8.33
CA SER A 22 -21.56 30.61 9.69
C SER A 22 -20.88 31.63 10.60
N ARG A 23 -21.66 32.48 11.25
CA ARG A 23 -21.17 33.45 12.25
C ARG A 23 -20.59 32.77 13.51
N LYS A 24 -20.61 31.42 13.60
CA LYS A 24 -20.09 30.66 14.74
C LYS A 24 -18.59 30.91 14.99
N GLY A 25 -17.78 31.08 13.94
CA GLY A 25 -16.35 31.38 14.09
C GLY A 25 -16.07 32.74 14.75
N LEU A 26 -16.92 33.74 14.52
CA LEU A 26 -16.80 35.07 15.14
C LEU A 26 -17.13 35.01 16.64
N TRP A 27 -18.12 34.20 17.03
CA TRP A 27 -18.49 34.01 18.44
C TRP A 27 -17.46 33.17 19.20
N ILE A 28 -16.83 32.19 18.56
CA ILE A 28 -15.72 31.42 19.15
C ILE A 28 -14.49 32.32 19.36
N LEU A 29 -14.17 33.17 18.38
CA LEU A 29 -13.06 34.13 18.48
C LEU A 29 -13.31 35.17 19.60
N LEU A 30 -14.54 35.69 19.70
CA LEU A 30 -14.93 36.60 20.78
C LEU A 30 -14.91 35.90 22.16
N GLY A 31 -15.33 34.63 22.24
CA GLY A 31 -15.24 33.83 23.45
C GLY A 31 -13.80 33.59 23.91
N LEU A 32 -12.89 33.28 22.97
CA LEU A 32 -11.47 33.12 23.24
C LEU A 32 -10.82 34.43 23.70
N LEU A 33 -11.16 35.56 23.06
CA LEU A 33 -10.68 36.88 23.50
C LEU A 33 -11.16 37.23 24.90
N LEU A 34 -12.41 36.92 25.24
CA LEU A 34 -12.96 37.14 26.58
C LEU A 34 -12.27 36.25 27.63
N ALA A 35 -11.99 34.98 27.30
CA ALA A 35 -11.26 34.07 28.18
C ALA A 35 -9.83 34.55 28.45
N VAL A 36 -9.13 35.06 27.43
CA VAL A 36 -7.79 35.65 27.59
C VAL A 36 -7.84 36.88 28.50
N VAL A 37 -8.83 37.77 28.35
CA VAL A 37 -8.99 38.94 29.23
C VAL A 37 -9.26 38.54 30.68
N ILE A 38 -10.07 37.49 30.90
CA ILE A 38 -10.34 36.96 32.26
C ILE A 38 -9.07 36.38 32.88
N ILE A 39 -8.28 35.61 32.11
CA ILE A 39 -7.01 35.03 32.57
C ILE A 39 -6.00 36.14 32.91
N VAL A 40 -5.87 37.15 32.04
CA VAL A 40 -4.98 38.30 32.30
C VAL A 40 -5.44 39.08 33.54
N GLY A 41 -6.74 39.27 33.73
CA GLY A 41 -7.31 39.89 34.94
C GLY A 41 -7.01 39.10 36.21
N ALA A 42 -7.13 37.75 36.16
CA ALA A 42 -6.84 36.88 37.30
C ALA A 42 -5.34 36.86 37.65
N VAL A 43 -4.46 36.82 36.64
CA VAL A 43 -3.01 36.87 36.83
C VAL A 43 -2.56 38.22 37.38
N LEU A 44 -3.09 39.33 36.86
CA LEU A 44 -2.79 40.66 37.38
C LEU A 44 -3.33 40.87 38.80
N GLY A 45 -4.52 40.34 39.11
CA GLY A 45 -5.08 40.34 40.47
C GLY A 45 -4.24 39.53 41.47
N GLY A 46 -3.75 38.36 41.06
CA GLY A 46 -2.87 37.51 41.87
C GLY A 46 -1.50 38.13 42.13
N VAL A 47 -0.89 38.76 41.11
CA VAL A 47 0.45 39.36 41.20
C VAL A 47 0.45 40.70 41.94
N LEU A 48 -0.62 41.50 41.83
CA LEU A 48 -0.75 42.76 42.58
C LEU A 48 -1.19 42.52 44.04
N GLY A 49 -2.01 41.51 44.30
CA GLY A 49 -2.40 41.12 45.67
C GLY A 49 -1.25 40.52 46.49
N SER A 50 -0.33 39.82 45.85
CA SER A 50 0.83 39.20 46.52
C SER A 50 1.99 40.17 46.80
N ARG A 51 1.98 41.39 46.24
CA ARG A 51 2.98 42.44 46.52
C ARG A 51 2.60 43.39 47.66
N ALA A 52 1.38 43.30 48.21
CA ALA A 52 0.95 44.10 49.36
C ALA A 52 1.16 43.41 50.72
N SER A 53 1.62 42.15 50.76
CA SER A 53 1.82 41.41 52.00
C SER A 53 3.20 40.76 52.08
N LYS A 54 4.17 41.53 52.62
CA LYS A 54 5.19 41.08 53.59
C LYS A 54 6.33 42.10 53.69
N LYS A 55 6.20 43.01 54.67
CA LYS A 55 7.33 43.53 55.44
C LYS A 55 7.32 42.81 56.79
N ASN A 56 8.38 42.06 57.09
CA ASN A 56 9.11 42.03 58.36
C ASN A 56 9.78 40.67 58.68
N ASN A 57 11.01 40.82 59.19
CA ASN A 57 11.84 39.94 60.03
C ASN A 57 12.78 38.90 59.38
N ASP A 58 14.03 39.35 59.15
CA ASP A 58 15.28 38.95 59.83
C ASP A 58 15.42 37.52 60.40
N SER A 59 16.39 36.74 59.89
CA SER A 59 17.78 36.63 60.45
C SER A 59 18.51 35.33 60.05
N ASN A 60 19.78 35.49 59.64
CA ASN A 60 20.96 34.59 59.63
C ASN A 60 20.87 33.11 59.19
N SER A 61 21.60 32.68 58.15
CA SER A 61 23.06 32.36 58.17
C SER A 61 23.55 31.66 56.87
N HIS A 62 24.74 32.09 56.40
CA HIS A 62 25.83 31.46 55.61
C HIS A 62 25.56 30.37 54.55
N ASP A 63 25.85 30.65 53.27
CA ASP A 63 27.10 30.36 52.48
C ASP A 63 26.89 29.05 51.66
N ASN A 64 27.28 28.86 50.39
CA ASN A 64 28.10 29.57 49.43
C ASN A 64 27.82 29.00 48.00
N ALA A 65 28.13 29.81 46.96
CA ALA A 65 28.47 29.48 45.55
C ALA A 65 27.56 28.53 44.74
N GLY A 66 27.02 28.86 43.56
CA GLY A 66 27.56 29.55 42.38
C GLY A 66 27.22 28.65 41.18
N GLY A 67 26.87 29.04 39.97
CA GLY A 67 26.62 30.31 39.30
C GLY A 67 26.08 29.98 37.89
N SER A 68 25.57 31.00 37.19
CA SER A 68 25.38 31.10 35.72
C SER A 68 24.52 30.01 35.03
N GLY A 69 23.47 30.31 34.28
CA GLY A 69 23.01 31.56 33.70
C GLY A 69 22.30 31.23 32.38
N ASN A 70 21.20 31.94 32.11
CA ASN A 70 20.61 32.23 30.79
C ASN A 70 20.18 31.06 29.89
N ASN A 71 19.17 31.15 29.02
CA ASN A 71 18.05 32.06 28.74
C ASN A 71 17.28 31.35 27.61
N GLY A 72 15.96 31.51 27.50
CA GLY A 72 15.28 30.97 26.31
C GLY A 72 13.76 30.95 26.41
N GLY A 73 13.14 32.14 26.33
CA GLY A 73 11.70 32.30 26.18
C GLY A 73 11.19 31.76 24.86
N ALA A 74 10.00 31.15 24.92
CA ALA A 74 9.23 30.65 23.79
C ALA A 74 8.21 31.71 23.34
N SER A 75 7.97 31.80 22.03
CA SER A 75 6.74 32.37 21.46
C SER A 75 6.32 31.67 20.16
N SER A 76 5.20 30.97 20.29
CA SER A 76 4.10 30.67 19.35
C SER A 76 4.07 31.27 17.94
N GLY A 77 3.60 30.45 16.97
CA GLY A 77 2.91 30.94 15.77
C GLY A 77 2.54 29.91 14.69
N ALA A 78 1.25 29.52 14.68
CA ALA A 78 0.40 29.14 13.52
C ALA A 78 0.36 27.68 13.01
N HIS A 79 -0.90 27.22 12.86
CA HIS A 79 -1.41 25.88 12.60
C HIS A 79 -1.42 25.49 11.10
N ALA A 80 -0.94 24.28 10.82
CA ALA A 80 -1.40 23.43 9.72
C ALA A 80 -1.49 22.00 10.28
N SER A 81 -2.59 21.30 9.99
CA SER A 81 -2.92 19.97 10.50
C SER A 81 -2.01 18.89 9.91
N ASN A 82 -0.90 18.61 10.61
CA ASN A 82 -0.06 17.44 10.40
C ASN A 82 -0.31 16.44 11.53
N PHE A 83 -0.51 15.17 11.17
CA PHE A 83 -0.33 14.05 12.09
C PHE A 83 1.11 14.11 12.64
N PRO A 84 1.32 14.22 13.97
CA PRO A 84 2.67 14.34 14.51
C PRO A 84 3.33 12.96 14.59
N THR A 85 4.26 12.69 13.69
CA THR A 85 5.40 11.79 13.95
C THR A 85 6.32 12.49 14.94
N GLY A 86 6.26 12.08 16.21
CA GLY A 86 7.03 12.67 17.29
C GLY A 86 7.76 11.62 18.12
N THR A 87 9.00 11.32 17.78
CA THR A 87 10.00 10.79 18.72
C THR A 87 10.99 11.91 19.04
N LYS A 88 10.91 12.43 20.27
CA LYS A 88 11.92 13.34 20.83
C LYS A 88 12.32 12.85 22.21
N GLY A 89 13.58 12.43 22.35
CA GLY A 89 14.30 12.35 23.62
C GLY A 89 14.60 10.95 24.15
N ALA A 90 15.77 10.43 23.79
CA ALA A 90 16.58 9.63 24.71
C ALA A 90 18.05 9.98 24.45
N ASP A 91 18.62 10.80 25.33
CA ASP A 91 20.03 11.14 25.31
C ASP A 91 20.87 9.93 25.74
N SER A 92 22.01 9.75 25.06
CA SER A 92 23.14 8.84 25.35
C SER A 92 22.89 7.32 25.21
N GLY A 93 22.93 6.84 23.96
CA GLY A 93 23.08 5.43 23.62
C GLY A 93 22.96 5.22 22.12
N ASN A 94 24.09 4.99 21.44
CA ASN A 94 24.25 4.90 20.00
C ASN A 94 23.37 3.77 19.38
N THR A 95 22.26 4.09 18.70
CA THR A 95 21.31 3.14 18.06
C THR A 95 20.77 3.59 16.68
N ALA A 96 21.42 4.52 15.99
CA ALA A 96 20.86 5.10 14.77
C ALA A 96 21.23 4.32 13.49
N LEU A 97 20.31 3.54 12.89
CA LEU A 97 20.06 3.61 11.42
C LEU A 97 19.24 4.88 11.14
N PRO A 98 19.32 5.47 9.93
CA PRO A 98 19.07 6.88 9.70
C PRO A 98 17.69 7.29 10.19
N SER A 99 17.62 8.48 10.79
CA SER A 99 16.37 9.23 10.89
C SER A 99 15.59 9.06 9.58
N LEU A 100 14.31 8.69 9.67
CA LEU A 100 13.38 8.41 8.57
C LEU A 100 13.17 9.56 7.55
N VAL A 101 14.05 10.55 7.50
CA VAL A 101 14.13 11.57 6.48
C VAL A 101 15.60 11.96 6.31
N SER A 102 16.33 11.27 5.44
CA SER A 102 17.63 11.78 4.97
C SER A 102 17.62 11.81 3.45
N PHE A 103 17.43 13.01 2.92
CA PHE A 103 17.57 13.35 1.51
C PHE A 103 19.01 13.12 1.07
N TRP A 104 19.24 12.35 0.00
CA TRP A 104 20.59 12.20 -0.55
C TRP A 104 20.64 12.42 -2.06
N ALA A 105 21.13 13.60 -2.42
CA ALA A 105 22.09 13.71 -3.51
C ALA A 105 23.45 13.23 -2.97
N THR A 106 24.18 12.45 -3.77
CA THR A 106 25.57 11.95 -3.60
C THR A 106 25.78 10.61 -2.90
N ASN A 107 26.47 9.72 -3.65
CA ASN A 107 27.17 8.50 -3.22
C ASN A 107 27.65 8.56 -1.78
N ARG A 108 27.08 7.72 -0.91
CA ARG A 108 27.73 7.36 0.35
C ARG A 108 28.33 5.97 0.24
N ALA A 109 29.65 5.96 0.11
CA ALA A 109 30.46 4.78 0.31
C ALA A 109 30.36 4.34 1.79
N VAL A 110 30.01 3.06 2.02
CA VAL A 110 30.36 2.26 3.20
C VAL A 110 29.75 2.64 4.57
N GLU A 111 28.44 2.81 4.69
CA GLU A 111 27.79 2.80 6.03
C GLU A 111 26.88 1.59 6.18
N THR A 112 27.46 0.40 6.27
CA THR A 112 26.75 -0.80 6.74
C THR A 112 26.74 -0.84 8.26
N GLN A 113 25.56 -1.00 8.87
CA GLN A 113 25.47 -1.12 10.33
C GLN A 113 25.61 -2.57 10.77
N THR A 114 26.48 -2.80 11.74
CA THR A 114 26.80 -4.12 12.29
C THR A 114 26.04 -4.35 13.59
N GLY A 115 25.26 -5.43 13.65
CA GLY A 115 24.66 -5.95 14.87
C GLY A 115 25.70 -6.61 15.79
N ALA A 116 25.26 -7.04 16.97
CA ALA A 116 26.12 -7.56 18.04
C ALA A 116 27.01 -8.75 17.66
N ASN A 117 26.69 -9.45 16.56
CA ASN A 117 27.42 -10.61 16.03
C ASN A 117 28.10 -10.35 14.68
N GLY A 118 28.24 -9.08 14.26
CA GLY A 118 28.83 -8.71 12.96
C GLY A 118 27.90 -8.85 11.75
N GLN A 119 26.62 -9.21 11.97
CA GLN A 119 25.58 -9.22 10.94
C GLN A 119 25.26 -7.80 10.49
N VAL A 120 25.11 -7.57 9.20
CA VAL A 120 24.94 -6.24 8.62
C VAL A 120 23.52 -6.05 8.11
N PHE A 121 22.88 -4.93 8.45
CA PHE A 121 21.70 -4.48 7.71
C PHE A 121 22.09 -4.20 6.25
N LEU A 122 21.45 -4.88 5.30
CA LEU A 122 21.69 -4.63 3.88
C LEU A 122 21.23 -3.22 3.45
N PRO A 123 19.98 -2.79 3.74
CA PRO A 123 19.59 -1.42 3.50
C PRO A 123 20.27 -0.49 4.51
N ILE A 124 20.82 0.61 4.01
CA ILE A 124 21.56 1.60 4.81
C ILE A 124 20.78 2.90 5.01
N ALA A 125 19.75 3.12 4.19
CA ALA A 125 18.86 4.27 4.23
C ALA A 125 17.55 3.96 3.52
N THR A 126 16.64 4.92 3.49
CA THR A 126 15.50 4.95 2.55
C THR A 126 15.53 6.24 1.73
N ASP A 127 14.95 6.21 0.54
CA ASP A 127 14.70 7.43 -0.24
C ASP A 127 13.43 8.17 0.21
N THR A 128 13.05 9.23 -0.52
CA THR A 128 11.85 10.03 -0.22
C THR A 128 10.53 9.29 -0.41
N TYR A 129 10.56 8.14 -1.07
CA TYR A 129 9.41 7.25 -1.26
C TYR A 129 9.46 6.05 -0.32
N MET A 130 10.37 6.06 0.66
CA MET A 130 10.56 4.99 1.64
C MET A 130 11.07 3.67 1.02
N ASN A 131 11.59 3.69 -0.21
CA ASN A 131 12.25 2.52 -0.76
C ASN A 131 13.63 2.35 -0.12
N PRO A 132 14.06 1.11 0.17
CA PRO A 132 15.37 0.84 0.73
C PRO A 132 16.48 1.29 -0.23
N GLY A 133 17.48 1.97 0.31
CA GLY A 133 18.72 2.32 -0.36
C GLY A 133 19.83 1.37 0.08
N TYR A 134 20.57 0.83 -0.89
CA TYR A 134 21.67 -0.10 -0.67
C TYR A 134 23.02 0.60 -0.88
N ALA A 135 24.05 0.19 -0.14
CA ALA A 135 25.38 0.76 -0.29
C ALA A 135 25.90 0.58 -1.73
N THR A 136 26.24 1.68 -2.41
CA THR A 136 26.71 1.62 -3.80
C THR A 136 28.17 1.17 -3.87
N GLY A 137 28.49 0.32 -4.85
CA GLY A 137 29.86 -0.17 -5.09
C GLY A 137 29.91 -1.59 -5.67
N THR A 138 31.12 -2.07 -5.96
CA THR A 138 31.37 -3.43 -6.48
C THR A 138 31.62 -4.47 -5.38
N PHE A 139 31.39 -4.12 -4.11
CA PHE A 139 31.57 -5.04 -2.99
C PHE A 139 30.48 -6.11 -3.02
N THR A 140 30.88 -7.36 -3.23
CA THR A 140 29.98 -8.52 -3.31
C THR A 140 30.17 -9.51 -2.18
N SER A 141 31.10 -9.26 -1.25
CA SER A 141 31.33 -10.17 -0.12
C SER A 141 30.09 -10.19 0.78
N GLY A 142 29.49 -11.36 0.96
CA GLY A 142 28.24 -11.55 1.71
C GLY A 142 26.94 -11.34 0.90
N LEU A 143 27.01 -10.90 -0.36
CA LEU A 143 25.83 -10.70 -1.22
C LEU A 143 25.57 -11.92 -2.12
N ALA A 144 25.38 -13.09 -1.50
CA ALA A 144 25.09 -14.33 -2.21
C ALA A 144 23.68 -14.33 -2.83
N ALA A 145 23.40 -15.33 -3.67
CA ALA A 145 22.03 -15.55 -4.16
C ALA A 145 21.11 -15.90 -2.98
N PRO A 146 19.82 -15.54 -3.03
CA PRO A 146 18.86 -15.87 -1.98
C PRO A 146 18.87 -17.37 -1.65
N THR A 147 19.11 -17.71 -0.38
CA THR A 147 19.25 -19.09 0.09
C THR A 147 18.82 -19.24 1.55
N HIS A 148 18.74 -20.48 2.02
CA HIS A 148 18.69 -20.81 3.44
C HIS A 148 20.09 -21.15 3.96
N VAL A 149 20.41 -20.68 5.17
CA VAL A 149 21.60 -21.05 5.92
C VAL A 149 21.51 -22.52 6.28
N ALA A 150 22.46 -23.33 5.81
CA ALA A 150 22.45 -24.79 6.02
C ALA A 150 22.71 -25.21 7.48
N SER A 151 23.36 -24.36 8.26
CA SER A 151 23.70 -24.61 9.67
C SER A 151 23.59 -23.32 10.47
N PRO A 152 22.35 -22.89 10.76
CA PRO A 152 22.11 -21.66 11.51
C PRO A 152 22.68 -21.79 12.92
N GLY A 153 23.15 -20.68 13.48
CA GLY A 153 23.59 -20.62 14.87
C GLY A 153 22.45 -20.93 15.85
N THR A 154 22.77 -21.06 17.15
CA THR A 154 21.82 -21.43 18.21
C THR A 154 20.54 -20.57 18.25
N ASN A 155 20.59 -19.33 17.77
CA ASN A 155 19.46 -18.40 17.65
C ASN A 155 19.25 -17.91 16.19
N GLY A 156 19.59 -18.74 15.20
CA GLY A 156 19.47 -18.41 13.77
C GLY A 156 18.33 -19.13 13.06
N ALA A 157 17.49 -19.89 13.76
CA ALA A 157 16.39 -20.66 13.20
C ALA A 157 15.24 -20.81 14.19
N TRP A 158 14.03 -20.99 13.64
CA TRP A 158 12.91 -21.46 14.44
C TRP A 158 13.21 -22.86 15.01
N PRO A 159 12.85 -23.16 16.27
CA PRO A 159 12.94 -24.52 16.78
C PRO A 159 11.98 -25.43 16.02
N ALA A 160 12.27 -26.74 16.01
CA ALA A 160 11.34 -27.72 15.46
C ALA A 160 10.02 -27.72 16.26
N ASP A 161 8.90 -27.77 15.55
CA ASP A 161 7.58 -27.98 16.14
C ASP A 161 7.35 -29.49 16.29
N ASP A 162 7.56 -30.01 17.49
CA ASP A 162 7.37 -31.43 17.82
C ASP A 162 5.93 -31.75 18.27
N THR A 163 5.06 -30.75 18.34
CA THR A 163 3.68 -30.93 18.80
C THR A 163 2.83 -31.54 17.69
N GLN A 164 2.27 -32.71 17.94
CA GLN A 164 1.27 -33.32 17.06
C GLN A 164 -0.06 -32.59 17.23
N VAL A 165 -0.48 -31.85 16.21
CA VAL A 165 -1.76 -31.14 16.15
C VAL A 165 -2.60 -31.66 14.98
N SER A 166 -3.93 -31.53 15.11
CA SER A 166 -4.87 -31.89 14.06
C SER A 166 -6.19 -31.16 14.26
N ARG A 167 -7.13 -31.31 13.33
CA ARG A 167 -8.50 -30.81 13.49
C ARG A 167 -9.24 -31.36 14.72
N SER A 168 -8.87 -32.56 15.18
CA SER A 168 -9.44 -33.18 16.40
C SER A 168 -8.59 -32.97 17.65
N SER A 169 -7.37 -32.45 17.51
CA SER A 169 -6.44 -32.14 18.59
C SER A 169 -5.77 -30.80 18.30
N ILE A 170 -6.54 -29.73 18.53
CA ILE A 170 -6.07 -28.37 18.29
C ILE A 170 -5.00 -27.98 19.30
N ARG A 171 -4.03 -27.15 18.87
CA ARG A 171 -3.02 -26.60 19.75
C ARG A 171 -3.62 -25.80 20.93
N PRO A 172 -3.03 -25.83 22.14
CA PRO A 172 -3.35 -24.91 23.22
C PRO A 172 -2.99 -23.45 22.89
N HIS A 173 -3.61 -22.51 23.60
CA HIS A 173 -3.32 -21.08 23.49
C HIS A 173 -1.89 -20.70 23.96
N PRO A 174 -1.28 -19.65 23.36
CA PRO A 174 -1.65 -19.04 22.09
C PRO A 174 -1.39 -20.00 20.92
N ARG A 175 -2.27 -19.96 19.90
CA ARG A 175 -2.24 -20.90 18.76
C ARG A 175 -2.44 -20.28 17.39
N ILE A 176 -3.09 -19.12 17.25
CA ILE A 176 -3.30 -18.51 15.92
C ILE A 176 -2.12 -17.61 15.58
N ILE A 177 -1.53 -17.80 14.40
CA ILE A 177 -0.33 -17.09 13.88
C ILE A 177 0.96 -17.37 14.65
N ALA A 178 0.90 -17.31 15.98
CA ALA A 178 2.02 -17.30 16.90
C ALA A 178 1.83 -18.36 18.00
N PRO A 179 2.13 -19.63 17.71
CA PRO A 179 2.06 -20.69 18.72
C PRO A 179 3.10 -20.47 19.83
N LYS A 180 2.82 -20.96 21.05
CA LYS A 180 3.67 -20.77 22.24
C LYS A 180 5.18 -20.95 22.00
N TYR A 181 5.59 -21.99 21.27
CA TYR A 181 7.01 -22.27 21.05
C TYR A 181 7.73 -21.14 20.28
N LYS A 182 7.03 -20.42 19.38
CA LYS A 182 7.59 -19.28 18.66
C LYS A 182 7.80 -18.09 19.61
N TRP A 183 6.86 -17.83 20.52
CA TRP A 183 7.05 -16.80 21.56
C TRP A 183 8.24 -17.11 22.46
N ASP A 184 8.37 -18.37 22.87
CA ASP A 184 9.48 -18.80 23.70
C ASP A 184 10.81 -18.66 22.93
N ALA A 185 10.86 -19.01 21.64
CA ALA A 185 12.04 -18.81 20.79
C ALA A 185 12.42 -17.33 20.62
N LEU A 186 11.44 -16.44 20.40
CA LEU A 186 11.66 -15.00 20.33
C LEU A 186 12.33 -14.46 21.60
N LYS A 187 11.78 -14.80 22.77
CA LYS A 187 12.29 -14.37 24.09
C LYS A 187 13.63 -15.01 24.45
N ASN A 188 13.86 -16.25 24.04
CA ASN A 188 15.05 -17.04 24.42
C ASN A 188 16.25 -16.85 23.49
N GLY A 189 16.18 -15.94 22.52
CA GLY A 189 17.39 -15.50 21.82
C GLY A 189 17.21 -15.02 20.40
N LEU A 190 16.11 -15.32 19.70
CA LEU A 190 15.95 -14.86 18.31
C LEU A 190 15.95 -13.33 18.22
N ILE A 191 15.26 -12.63 19.12
CA ILE A 191 15.25 -11.15 19.13
C ILE A 191 16.66 -10.58 19.33
N ALA A 192 17.48 -11.18 20.20
CA ALA A 192 18.83 -10.72 20.46
C ALA A 192 19.85 -11.20 19.40
N GLY A 193 19.52 -12.26 18.67
CA GLY A 193 20.39 -12.94 17.71
C GLY A 193 20.25 -12.46 16.27
N ASP A 194 19.21 -11.69 15.96
CA ASP A 194 18.92 -11.17 14.63
C ASP A 194 18.65 -9.64 14.67
N PRO A 195 19.35 -8.84 13.85
CA PRO A 195 19.21 -7.38 13.86
C PRO A 195 17.82 -6.89 13.41
N TYR A 196 17.15 -7.60 12.49
CA TYR A 196 15.80 -7.24 12.05
C TYR A 196 14.79 -7.54 13.14
N PHE A 197 14.85 -8.72 13.78
CA PHE A 197 13.99 -9.00 14.93
C PHE A 197 14.19 -8.01 16.08
N SER A 198 15.44 -7.64 16.39
CA SER A 198 15.73 -6.62 17.41
C SER A 198 15.07 -5.29 17.09
N PHE A 199 15.22 -4.81 15.85
CA PHE A 199 14.67 -3.53 15.41
C PHE A 199 13.14 -3.53 15.36
N TRP A 200 12.54 -4.56 14.77
CA TRP A 200 11.08 -4.69 14.69
C TRP A 200 10.48 -4.80 16.09
N ASN A 201 11.08 -5.60 16.98
CA ASN A 201 10.62 -5.72 18.36
C ASN A 201 10.59 -4.35 19.08
N ALA A 202 11.66 -3.56 18.97
CA ALA A 202 11.70 -2.22 19.57
C ALA A 202 10.61 -1.30 19.01
N THR A 203 10.41 -1.33 17.69
CA THR A 203 9.38 -0.53 17.00
C THR A 203 7.97 -0.92 17.44
N ILE A 204 7.67 -2.22 17.50
CA ILE A 204 6.36 -2.75 17.89
C ILE A 204 6.04 -2.38 19.34
N VAL A 205 7.00 -2.54 20.26
CA VAL A 205 6.81 -2.18 21.68
C VAL A 205 6.62 -0.66 21.84
N ALA A 206 7.34 0.16 21.06
CA ALA A 206 7.15 1.61 21.06
C ALA A 206 5.74 2.00 20.55
N ASN A 207 5.27 1.38 19.46
CA ASN A 207 3.93 1.58 18.93
C ASN A 207 2.86 1.20 19.97
N ALA A 208 2.98 0.02 20.59
CA ALA A 208 2.07 -0.41 21.65
C ALA A 208 2.04 0.57 22.84
N SER A 209 3.21 1.08 23.24
CA SER A 209 3.35 2.01 24.36
C SER A 209 2.69 3.36 24.08
N SER A 210 2.63 3.79 22.81
CA SER A 210 1.96 5.03 22.40
C SER A 210 0.45 5.02 22.66
N TYR A 211 -0.17 3.83 22.78
CA TYR A 211 -1.61 3.69 23.03
C TYR A 211 -2.00 3.77 24.51
N LEU A 212 -1.10 3.43 25.45
CA LEU A 212 -1.42 3.23 26.87
C LEU A 212 -2.05 4.45 27.59
N GLY A 213 -1.85 5.66 27.08
CA GLY A 213 -2.45 6.89 27.60
C GLY A 213 -3.61 7.45 26.75
N GLY A 214 -3.97 6.75 25.67
CA GLY A 214 -4.99 7.16 24.71
C GLY A 214 -6.40 6.73 25.10
N ALA A 215 -7.39 7.35 24.47
CA ALA A 215 -8.76 6.85 24.49
C ALA A 215 -8.90 5.62 23.59
N THR A 216 -9.86 4.75 23.92
CA THR A 216 -10.28 3.65 23.04
C THR A 216 -10.75 4.20 21.70
N VAL A 217 -10.64 3.38 20.65
CA VAL A 217 -11.11 3.76 19.31
C VAL A 217 -12.60 4.08 19.34
N THR A 218 -12.96 5.21 18.73
CA THR A 218 -14.34 5.70 18.69
C THR A 218 -15.10 5.12 17.50
N TYR A 219 -16.38 4.81 17.69
CA TYR A 219 -17.26 4.37 16.61
C TYR A 219 -17.60 5.54 15.68
N VAL A 220 -16.98 5.54 14.50
CA VAL A 220 -17.21 6.54 13.45
C VAL A 220 -17.45 5.81 12.15
N THR A 221 -18.48 6.23 11.42
CA THR A 221 -18.80 5.69 10.09
C THR A 221 -18.27 6.60 9.00
N ASP A 222 -17.78 6.00 7.91
CA ASP A 222 -17.40 6.70 6.69
C ASP A 222 -18.47 6.52 5.61
N GLY A 223 -19.21 7.60 5.32
CA GLY A 223 -20.35 7.57 4.40
C GLY A 223 -21.59 6.83 4.90
N GLY A 224 -21.64 6.51 6.20
CA GLY A 224 -22.72 5.72 6.80
C GLY A 224 -22.42 4.21 6.80
N LEU A 225 -23.33 3.41 7.40
CA LEU A 225 -23.14 1.96 7.55
C LEU A 225 -23.20 1.20 6.22
N ASP A 226 -23.94 1.73 5.24
CA ASP A 226 -24.03 1.16 3.89
C ASP A 226 -22.96 1.73 2.92
N GLY A 227 -22.11 2.65 3.40
CA GLY A 227 -20.99 3.22 2.65
C GLY A 227 -19.70 2.42 2.87
N SER A 228 -18.62 3.11 3.28
CA SER A 228 -17.38 2.44 3.72
C SER A 228 -17.46 1.94 5.16
N GLY A 229 -18.60 2.15 5.83
CA GLY A 229 -18.91 1.52 7.11
C GLY A 229 -17.99 1.98 8.23
N ILE A 230 -17.58 1.05 9.07
CA ILE A 230 -16.64 1.24 10.18
C ILE A 230 -15.30 0.53 9.91
N LEU A 231 -14.95 0.29 8.64
CA LEU A 231 -13.79 -0.52 8.28
C LEU A 231 -12.49 -0.01 8.90
N ASP A 232 -12.27 1.30 8.82
CA ASP A 232 -11.09 1.94 9.40
C ASP A 232 -11.04 1.78 10.93
N VAL A 233 -12.19 1.88 11.59
CA VAL A 233 -12.32 1.63 13.04
C VAL A 233 -11.97 0.17 13.38
N ALA A 234 -12.49 -0.79 12.62
CA ALA A 234 -12.21 -2.20 12.82
C ALA A 234 -10.71 -2.53 12.63
N ARG A 235 -10.09 -1.98 11.58
CA ARG A 235 -8.67 -2.15 11.29
C ARG A 235 -7.77 -1.44 12.30
N GLU A 236 -8.16 -0.27 12.80
CA GLU A 236 -7.43 0.43 13.87
C GLU A 236 -7.45 -0.40 15.16
N ILE A 237 -8.60 -0.95 15.55
CA ILE A 237 -8.70 -1.85 16.70
C ILE A 237 -7.83 -3.10 16.47
N LYS A 238 -7.88 -3.73 15.29
CA LYS A 238 -7.00 -4.86 14.97
C LYS A 238 -5.53 -4.50 15.12
N LEU A 239 -5.10 -3.36 14.58
CA LEU A 239 -3.74 -2.85 14.70
C LEU A 239 -3.33 -2.66 16.17
N ARG A 240 -4.16 -2.00 16.98
CA ARG A 240 -3.86 -1.77 18.40
C ARG A 240 -3.76 -3.09 19.16
N ILE A 241 -4.74 -3.99 19.00
CA ILE A 241 -4.76 -5.29 19.70
C ILE A 241 -3.56 -6.16 19.32
N LYS A 242 -3.16 -6.19 18.04
CA LYS A 242 -1.94 -6.87 17.61
C LYS A 242 -0.69 -6.36 18.34
N ASN A 243 -0.50 -5.04 18.39
CA ASN A 243 0.66 -4.43 19.03
C ASN A 243 0.64 -4.61 20.56
N LEU A 244 -0.51 -4.39 21.20
CA LEU A 244 -0.68 -4.55 22.65
C LEU A 244 -0.49 -6.02 23.08
N GLY A 245 -1.08 -6.97 22.35
CA GLY A 245 -0.92 -8.39 22.62
C GLY A 245 0.53 -8.86 22.48
N TYR A 246 1.23 -8.39 21.44
CA TYR A 246 2.66 -8.66 21.28
C TYR A 246 3.49 -8.06 22.42
N ALA A 247 3.29 -6.78 22.73
CA ALA A 247 4.04 -6.09 23.78
C ALA A 247 3.81 -6.73 25.15
N TRP A 248 2.59 -7.18 25.46
CA TRP A 248 2.30 -7.99 26.64
C TRP A 248 3.14 -9.26 26.69
N GLN A 249 3.12 -10.07 25.63
CA GLN A 249 3.82 -11.36 25.58
C GLN A 249 5.35 -11.23 25.73
N ILE A 250 5.93 -10.14 25.21
CA ILE A 250 7.36 -9.87 25.29
C ILE A 250 7.78 -9.25 26.62
N THR A 251 7.01 -8.29 27.15
CA THR A 251 7.44 -7.49 28.31
C THR A 251 6.88 -7.95 29.64
N GLY A 252 5.75 -8.66 29.63
CA GLY A 252 4.98 -8.98 30.84
C GLY A 252 4.34 -7.77 31.52
N ASN A 253 4.32 -6.59 30.88
CA ASN A 253 3.70 -5.40 31.45
C ASN A 253 2.18 -5.43 31.28
N ARG A 254 1.45 -5.57 32.40
CA ARG A 254 -0.01 -5.71 32.41
C ARG A 254 -0.76 -4.50 31.85
N ALA A 255 -0.15 -3.31 31.82
CA ALA A 255 -0.78 -2.12 31.23
C ALA A 255 -1.23 -2.34 29.77
N TYR A 256 -0.51 -3.16 28.99
CA TYR A 256 -0.90 -3.51 27.62
C TYR A 256 -2.17 -4.36 27.58
N VAL A 257 -2.32 -5.31 28.50
CA VAL A 257 -3.51 -6.16 28.63
C VAL A 257 -4.70 -5.33 29.10
N ASP A 258 -4.49 -4.45 30.09
CA ASP A 258 -5.53 -3.61 30.65
C ASP A 258 -6.09 -2.66 29.56
N HIS A 259 -5.22 -2.05 28.75
CA HIS A 259 -5.67 -1.21 27.64
C HIS A 259 -6.30 -2.02 26.49
N ALA A 260 -5.79 -3.22 26.19
CA ALA A 260 -6.42 -4.11 25.22
C ALA A 260 -7.82 -4.55 25.66
N TRP A 261 -8.03 -4.76 26.96
CA TRP A 261 -9.36 -5.01 27.51
C TRP A 261 -10.29 -3.81 27.30
N ASP A 262 -9.83 -2.59 27.56
CA ASP A 262 -10.66 -1.39 27.37
C ASP A 262 -11.13 -1.28 25.91
N GLU A 263 -10.25 -1.52 24.94
CA GLU A 263 -10.57 -1.52 23.50
C GLU A 263 -11.61 -2.59 23.14
N LEU A 264 -11.35 -3.85 23.51
CA LEU A 264 -12.24 -4.98 23.19
C LEU A 264 -13.59 -4.84 23.92
N ASN A 265 -13.60 -4.44 25.18
CA ASN A 265 -14.82 -4.29 25.95
C ASN A 265 -15.70 -3.15 25.39
N ASN A 266 -15.08 -2.02 25.01
CA ASN A 266 -15.78 -0.94 24.32
C ASN A 266 -16.39 -1.42 23.00
N ALA A 267 -15.63 -2.13 22.16
CA ALA A 267 -16.12 -2.64 20.88
C ALA A 267 -17.18 -3.76 21.00
N ALA A 268 -17.19 -4.48 22.12
CA ALA A 268 -18.15 -5.57 22.39
C ALA A 268 -19.46 -5.08 23.01
N THR A 269 -19.37 -4.19 24.00
CA THR A 269 -20.47 -3.85 24.91
C THR A 269 -20.65 -2.36 25.15
N GLY A 270 -19.73 -1.52 24.66
CA GLY A 270 -19.77 -0.07 24.85
C GLY A 270 -21.08 0.53 24.34
N SER A 271 -21.73 1.32 25.20
CA SER A 271 -23.01 1.97 24.88
C SER A 271 -22.88 3.06 23.81
N ASN A 272 -21.66 3.56 23.60
CA ASN A 272 -21.33 4.54 22.56
C ASN A 272 -20.63 3.89 21.35
N PHE A 273 -20.51 2.56 21.32
CA PHE A 273 -19.87 1.83 20.23
C PHE A 273 -20.92 1.12 19.37
N GLY A 274 -21.58 1.91 18.53
CA GLY A 274 -22.58 1.44 17.58
C GLY A 274 -23.90 1.00 18.23
N PRO A 275 -24.77 0.32 17.46
CA PRO A 275 -26.02 -0.26 17.95
C PRO A 275 -25.86 -1.15 19.19
N ASN A 276 -26.85 -1.14 20.08
CA ASN A 276 -26.89 -1.99 21.28
C ASN A 276 -27.44 -3.39 20.99
N ASP A 277 -26.97 -4.01 19.92
CA ASP A 277 -27.33 -5.37 19.50
C ASP A 277 -26.15 -6.05 18.77
N ASN A 278 -26.40 -7.18 18.12
CA ASN A 278 -25.39 -7.96 17.41
C ASN A 278 -25.07 -7.45 15.99
N THR A 279 -25.67 -6.33 15.57
CA THR A 279 -25.33 -5.65 14.31
C THR A 279 -24.25 -4.59 14.49
N ARG A 280 -23.72 -4.42 15.71
CA ARG A 280 -22.73 -3.37 16.02
C ARG A 280 -21.47 -3.40 15.17
N TRP A 281 -21.07 -4.57 14.67
CA TRP A 281 -19.93 -4.72 13.77
C TRP A 281 -20.29 -4.59 12.28
N ASN A 282 -21.47 -4.02 12.00
CA ASN A 282 -21.98 -3.71 10.67
C ASN A 282 -22.05 -4.89 9.66
N PRO A 283 -22.53 -6.09 10.05
CA PRO A 283 -22.57 -7.25 9.15
C PRO A 283 -23.54 -7.07 7.99
N GLN A 284 -24.57 -6.22 8.13
CA GLN A 284 -25.58 -6.01 7.10
C GLN A 284 -25.14 -5.06 5.99
N GLY A 285 -24.43 -3.99 6.35
CA GLY A 285 -23.98 -2.95 5.41
C GLY A 285 -22.63 -3.26 4.78
N HIS A 286 -21.65 -3.71 5.57
CA HIS A 286 -20.27 -3.84 5.12
C HIS A 286 -19.53 -4.97 5.87
N PHE A 287 -19.61 -6.21 5.36
CA PHE A 287 -19.15 -7.41 6.09
C PHE A 287 -17.63 -7.44 6.38
N LEU A 288 -16.80 -6.68 5.63
CA LEU A 288 -15.38 -6.51 5.98
C LEU A 288 -15.21 -5.91 7.39
N ASP A 289 -16.12 -5.05 7.84
CA ASP A 289 -16.12 -4.48 9.19
C ASP A 289 -16.21 -5.59 10.23
N THR A 290 -17.15 -6.52 10.01
CA THR A 290 -17.37 -7.68 10.86
C THR A 290 -16.18 -8.61 10.85
N ALA A 291 -15.60 -8.86 9.68
CA ALA A 291 -14.46 -9.76 9.53
C ALA A 291 -13.20 -9.24 10.23
N GLU A 292 -12.85 -7.97 9.99
CA GLU A 292 -11.71 -7.30 10.63
C GLU A 292 -11.87 -7.21 12.15
N MET A 293 -13.09 -6.92 12.63
CA MET A 293 -13.38 -6.92 14.07
C MET A 293 -13.31 -8.32 14.68
N THR A 294 -13.81 -9.34 13.97
CA THR A 294 -13.70 -10.74 14.41
C THR A 294 -12.24 -11.17 14.52
N ALA A 295 -11.40 -10.78 13.55
CA ALA A 295 -9.96 -11.01 13.60
C ALA A 295 -9.29 -10.31 14.79
N ALA A 296 -9.63 -9.04 15.05
CA ALA A 296 -9.10 -8.28 16.19
C ALA A 296 -9.41 -8.98 17.52
N PHE A 297 -10.66 -9.41 17.70
CA PHE A 297 -11.11 -10.13 18.89
C PHE A 297 -10.45 -11.50 19.01
N ALA A 298 -10.27 -12.22 17.90
CA ALA A 298 -9.59 -13.51 17.88
C ALA A 298 -8.13 -13.39 18.36
N ILE A 299 -7.40 -12.40 17.84
CA ILE A 299 -6.01 -12.12 18.23
C ILE A 299 -5.95 -11.77 19.72
N GLY A 300 -6.87 -10.90 20.18
CA GLY A 300 -6.95 -10.53 21.59
C GLY A 300 -7.26 -11.71 22.51
N TYR A 301 -8.21 -12.57 22.14
CA TYR A 301 -8.58 -13.77 22.88
C TYR A 301 -7.40 -14.74 23.00
N ASP A 302 -6.73 -15.02 21.88
CA ASP A 302 -5.68 -16.02 21.77
C ASP A 302 -4.36 -15.57 22.42
N TRP A 303 -3.87 -14.38 22.05
CA TRP A 303 -2.55 -13.91 22.47
C TRP A 303 -2.50 -13.46 23.92
N MET A 304 -3.64 -13.14 24.53
CA MET A 304 -3.73 -12.73 25.94
C MET A 304 -4.57 -13.71 26.76
N TYR A 305 -4.79 -14.93 26.26
CA TYR A 305 -5.67 -15.94 26.86
C TYR A 305 -5.45 -16.14 28.36
N ASP A 306 -4.20 -16.32 28.79
CA ASP A 306 -3.86 -16.56 30.21
C ASP A 306 -3.97 -15.30 31.09
N ALA A 307 -4.04 -14.11 30.50
CA ALA A 307 -4.14 -12.86 31.22
C ALA A 307 -5.59 -12.48 31.56
N TRP A 308 -6.56 -13.04 30.81
CA TRP A 308 -7.98 -12.80 30.96
C TRP A 308 -8.59 -13.57 32.14
N SER A 309 -9.48 -12.89 32.88
CA SER A 309 -10.43 -13.56 33.76
C SER A 309 -11.50 -14.32 32.96
N ASP A 310 -12.18 -15.28 33.59
CA ASP A 310 -13.24 -16.07 32.95
C ASP A 310 -14.36 -15.18 32.37
N SER A 311 -14.75 -14.11 33.07
CA SER A 311 -15.74 -13.14 32.58
C SER A 311 -15.25 -12.34 31.37
N GLN A 312 -13.96 -12.01 31.32
CA GLN A 312 -13.37 -11.33 30.15
C GLN A 312 -13.32 -12.28 28.95
N LYS A 313 -12.91 -13.55 29.16
CA LYS A 313 -12.97 -14.59 28.12
C LYS A 313 -14.38 -14.79 27.59
N GLU A 314 -15.36 -14.89 28.49
CA GLU A 314 -16.76 -15.03 28.11
C GLU A 314 -17.24 -13.83 27.29
N THR A 315 -16.92 -12.60 27.70
CA THR A 315 -17.30 -11.38 26.97
C THR A 315 -16.73 -11.37 25.54
N ILE A 316 -15.43 -11.66 25.39
CA ILE A 316 -14.74 -11.66 24.10
C ILE A 316 -15.30 -12.79 23.20
N ARG A 317 -15.44 -14.01 23.74
CA ARG A 317 -15.99 -15.17 23.02
C ARG A 317 -17.43 -14.92 22.56
N ASN A 318 -18.28 -14.37 23.43
CA ASN A 318 -19.66 -14.06 23.08
C ASN A 318 -19.74 -13.00 21.97
N ALA A 319 -18.85 -12.02 21.97
CA ALA A 319 -18.77 -11.04 20.88
C ALA A 319 -18.35 -11.70 19.55
N ILE A 320 -17.31 -12.55 19.56
CA ILE A 320 -16.88 -13.33 18.38
C ILE A 320 -18.05 -14.13 17.80
N VAL A 321 -18.78 -14.88 18.63
CA VAL A 321 -19.90 -15.72 18.20
C VAL A 321 -21.07 -14.87 17.67
N ASN A 322 -21.56 -13.92 18.48
CA ASN A 322 -22.82 -13.23 18.19
C ASN A 322 -22.69 -12.16 17.12
N ASN A 323 -21.58 -11.43 17.12
CA ASN A 323 -21.37 -10.29 16.22
C ASN A 323 -20.57 -10.70 14.97
N GLY A 324 -19.89 -11.85 14.99
CA GLY A 324 -19.06 -12.36 13.89
C GLY A 324 -19.56 -13.69 13.32
N LEU A 325 -19.27 -14.80 13.99
CA LEU A 325 -19.41 -16.15 13.43
C LEU A 325 -20.84 -16.49 13.00
N ASN A 326 -21.85 -16.13 13.80
CA ASN A 326 -23.25 -16.40 13.43
C ASN A 326 -23.67 -15.67 12.14
N TRP A 327 -23.14 -14.47 11.90
CA TRP A 327 -23.36 -13.74 10.65
C TRP A 327 -22.62 -14.41 9.48
N GLY A 328 -21.41 -14.89 9.71
CA GLY A 328 -20.63 -15.65 8.73
C GLY A 328 -21.31 -16.96 8.33
N ILE A 329 -21.82 -17.73 9.29
CA ILE A 329 -22.57 -18.96 9.02
C ILE A 329 -23.78 -18.63 8.14
N ASN A 330 -24.58 -17.62 8.51
CA ASN A 330 -25.74 -17.22 7.72
C ASN A 330 -25.35 -16.78 6.30
N ALA A 331 -24.23 -16.06 6.13
CA ALA A 331 -23.72 -15.68 4.80
C ALA A 331 -23.34 -16.90 3.96
N LEU A 332 -22.71 -17.92 4.57
CA LEU A 332 -22.22 -19.12 3.89
C LEU A 332 -23.32 -20.17 3.63
N THR A 333 -24.41 -20.18 4.42
CA THR A 333 -25.45 -21.21 4.32
C THR A 333 -26.82 -20.71 3.85
N THR A 334 -27.08 -19.40 3.84
CA THR A 334 -28.39 -18.84 3.47
C THR A 334 -28.32 -17.63 2.53
N ALA A 335 -29.39 -17.41 1.75
CA ALA A 335 -29.43 -16.36 0.72
C ALA A 335 -29.68 -15.00 1.34
N THR A 336 -28.61 -14.39 1.83
CA THR A 336 -28.65 -13.08 2.49
C THR A 336 -28.23 -11.98 1.53
N SER A 337 -28.67 -10.74 1.79
CA SER A 337 -28.22 -9.59 1.02
C SER A 337 -26.73 -9.27 1.25
N TYR A 338 -26.24 -9.54 2.45
CA TYR A 338 -24.89 -9.22 2.89
C TYR A 338 -23.87 -10.34 2.59
N GLY A 339 -24.30 -11.57 2.33
CA GLY A 339 -23.45 -12.70 1.97
C GLY A 339 -23.00 -12.73 0.50
N TRP A 340 -23.01 -11.60 -0.20
CA TRP A 340 -22.61 -11.55 -1.62
C TRP A 340 -21.12 -11.88 -1.83
N TRP A 341 -20.28 -11.66 -0.81
CA TRP A 341 -18.83 -11.88 -0.87
C TRP A 341 -18.41 -13.36 -0.93
N THR A 342 -19.33 -14.31 -0.69
CA THR A 342 -19.05 -15.76 -0.74
C THR A 342 -18.98 -16.31 -2.17
N GLY A 343 -19.37 -15.53 -3.19
CA GLY A 343 -19.20 -15.92 -4.61
C GLY A 343 -19.94 -17.20 -5.06
N THR A 344 -20.68 -17.87 -4.17
CA THR A 344 -21.44 -19.09 -4.44
C THR A 344 -22.84 -18.97 -3.86
N SER A 345 -23.84 -19.62 -4.49
CA SER A 345 -25.17 -19.72 -3.90
C SER A 345 -25.05 -20.34 -2.50
N PRO A 346 -25.56 -19.66 -1.47
CA PRO A 346 -26.66 -18.70 -1.59
C PRO A 346 -26.25 -17.20 -1.61
N GLY A 347 -24.96 -16.89 -1.63
CA GLY A 347 -24.43 -15.58 -2.04
C GLY A 347 -24.92 -15.18 -3.43
N ARG A 348 -25.29 -13.89 -3.57
CA ARG A 348 -26.00 -13.38 -4.75
C ARG A 348 -25.15 -13.41 -6.02
N GLY A 349 -25.71 -14.01 -7.07
CA GLY A 349 -25.36 -13.75 -8.47
C GLY A 349 -24.24 -14.64 -9.00
N ASN A 350 -24.28 -14.96 -10.29
CA ASN A 350 -23.29 -15.80 -11.00
C ASN A 350 -21.90 -15.13 -11.13
N GLN A 351 -21.48 -14.31 -10.16
CA GLN A 351 -20.23 -13.56 -10.19
C GLN A 351 -19.32 -14.10 -9.10
N LEU A 352 -18.23 -14.73 -9.53
CA LEU A 352 -17.13 -15.15 -8.66
C LEU A 352 -16.51 -13.89 -8.02
N ILE A 353 -16.35 -13.90 -6.69
CA ILE A 353 -15.69 -12.82 -5.93
C ILE A 353 -14.24 -13.24 -5.70
N ASP A 354 -13.48 -13.28 -6.79
CA ASP A 354 -12.07 -13.68 -6.83
C ASP A 354 -11.15 -12.54 -6.37
N GLY A 355 -11.18 -12.18 -5.08
CA GLY A 355 -10.47 -11.00 -4.60
C GLY A 355 -10.55 -10.78 -3.10
N ASN A 356 -10.21 -9.55 -2.69
CA ASN A 356 -9.93 -9.22 -1.29
C ASN A 356 -11.08 -9.52 -0.33
N TRP A 357 -12.32 -9.31 -0.77
CA TRP A 357 -13.50 -9.43 0.09
C TRP A 357 -13.62 -10.86 0.61
N ASN A 358 -13.51 -11.83 -0.28
CA ASN A 358 -13.60 -13.23 0.09
C ASN A 358 -12.44 -13.64 1.01
N CYS A 359 -11.22 -13.19 0.72
CA CYS A 359 -10.04 -13.49 1.54
C CYS A 359 -10.16 -12.97 2.96
N VAL A 360 -10.55 -11.70 3.13
CA VAL A 360 -10.61 -11.04 4.43
C VAL A 360 -11.78 -11.56 5.25
N CYS A 361 -12.95 -11.72 4.62
CA CYS A 361 -14.14 -12.26 5.29
C CYS A 361 -13.90 -13.67 5.83
N ASN A 362 -13.42 -14.59 4.99
CA ASN A 362 -13.09 -15.94 5.44
C ASN A 362 -11.94 -15.94 6.45
N GLY A 363 -10.91 -15.11 6.26
CA GLY A 363 -9.78 -15.00 7.18
C GLY A 363 -10.22 -14.61 8.59
N GLY A 364 -11.00 -13.54 8.72
CA GLY A 364 -11.51 -13.08 10.01
C GLY A 364 -12.40 -14.12 10.71
N LEU A 365 -13.28 -14.79 9.96
CA LEU A 365 -14.14 -15.85 10.49
C LEU A 365 -13.32 -17.07 10.96
N ILE A 366 -12.33 -17.51 10.19
CA ILE A 366 -11.46 -18.63 10.54
C ILE A 366 -10.61 -18.30 11.77
N LEU A 367 -10.04 -17.10 11.85
CA LEU A 367 -9.32 -16.64 13.05
C LEU A 367 -10.23 -16.69 14.28
N GLY A 368 -11.44 -16.13 14.19
CA GLY A 368 -12.43 -16.14 15.27
C GLY A 368 -12.79 -17.55 15.72
N ALA A 369 -13.09 -18.43 14.76
CA ALA A 369 -13.46 -19.81 15.05
C ALA A 369 -12.31 -20.60 15.69
N LEU A 370 -11.08 -20.48 15.17
CA LEU A 370 -9.91 -21.12 15.75
C LEU A 370 -9.59 -20.58 17.14
N ALA A 371 -9.72 -19.27 17.38
CA ALA A 371 -9.46 -18.68 18.68
C ALA A 371 -10.36 -19.24 19.77
N ILE A 372 -11.64 -19.50 19.51
CA ILE A 372 -12.57 -20.00 20.54
C ILE A 372 -12.81 -21.52 20.48
N SER A 373 -12.12 -22.24 19.60
CA SER A 373 -12.30 -23.69 19.44
C SER A 373 -11.95 -24.44 20.74
N GLY A 374 -12.88 -25.26 21.23
CA GLY A 374 -12.81 -25.93 22.54
C GLY A 374 -13.49 -25.16 23.68
N ASP A 375 -13.67 -23.84 23.54
CA ASP A 375 -14.36 -22.98 24.51
C ASP A 375 -15.76 -22.56 24.04
N ASP A 376 -16.08 -22.76 22.75
CA ASP A 376 -17.38 -22.49 22.15
C ASP A 376 -18.42 -23.57 22.47
N THR A 377 -19.50 -23.18 23.13
CA THR A 377 -20.63 -24.07 23.47
C THR A 377 -21.80 -23.99 22.46
N THR A 378 -21.69 -23.17 21.42
CA THR A 378 -22.78 -22.89 20.45
C THR A 378 -22.66 -23.66 19.14
N ASN A 379 -21.52 -24.32 18.91
CA ASN A 379 -21.16 -24.99 17.66
C ASN A 379 -20.90 -24.03 16.47
N ALA A 380 -20.74 -22.73 16.72
CA ALA A 380 -20.48 -21.74 15.67
C ALA A 380 -19.04 -21.88 15.12
N SER A 381 -18.06 -22.11 16.00
CA SER A 381 -16.66 -22.32 15.64
C SER A 381 -16.51 -23.50 14.67
N GLN A 382 -17.09 -24.66 15.01
CA GLN A 382 -17.00 -25.85 14.18
C GLN A 382 -17.63 -25.62 12.79
N GLN A 383 -18.83 -25.03 12.72
CA GLN A 383 -19.50 -24.77 11.45
C GLN A 383 -18.67 -23.86 10.53
N ILE A 384 -18.08 -22.79 11.06
CA ILE A 384 -17.22 -21.90 10.27
C ILE A 384 -16.00 -22.65 9.73
N LEU A 385 -15.37 -23.51 10.53
CA LEU A 385 -14.18 -24.25 10.11
C LEU A 385 -14.49 -25.36 9.09
N GLU A 386 -15.74 -25.78 8.99
CA GLU A 386 -16.24 -26.67 7.94
C GLU A 386 -16.60 -25.91 6.64
N LEU A 387 -17.08 -24.67 6.74
CA LEU A 387 -17.61 -23.90 5.60
C LEU A 387 -16.57 -22.96 4.95
N ALA A 388 -15.90 -22.13 5.74
CA ALA A 388 -15.10 -21.02 5.26
C ALA A 388 -13.86 -21.43 4.43
N PRO A 389 -13.11 -22.52 4.77
CA PRO A 389 -11.98 -22.93 3.93
C PRO A 389 -12.40 -23.32 2.50
N ALA A 390 -13.54 -24.00 2.33
CA ALA A 390 -14.03 -24.39 1.01
C ALA A 390 -14.40 -23.16 0.17
N ASP A 391 -15.02 -22.17 0.79
CA ASP A 391 -15.37 -20.89 0.15
C ASP A 391 -14.11 -20.09 -0.26
N ALA A 392 -13.12 -20.01 0.63
CA ALA A 392 -11.84 -19.37 0.35
C ALA A 392 -11.09 -20.04 -0.81
N GLN A 393 -11.08 -21.38 -0.85
CA GLN A 393 -10.47 -22.14 -1.95
C GLN A 393 -11.15 -21.85 -3.29
N ALA A 394 -12.48 -21.72 -3.29
CA ALA A 394 -13.27 -21.48 -4.49
C ALA A 394 -13.11 -20.06 -5.05
N ASN A 395 -12.83 -19.06 -4.18
CA ASN A 395 -12.87 -17.65 -4.54
C ASN A 395 -11.57 -16.89 -4.16
N CYS A 396 -11.25 -16.72 -2.87
CA CYS A 396 -10.07 -15.97 -2.42
C CYS A 396 -8.78 -16.39 -3.16
N PHE A 397 -8.51 -17.70 -3.23
CA PHE A 397 -7.30 -18.20 -3.88
C PHE A 397 -7.34 -18.14 -5.41
N LYS A 398 -8.45 -17.69 -6.01
CA LYS A 398 -8.55 -17.35 -7.45
C LYS A 398 -8.18 -15.89 -7.75
N GLY A 399 -7.96 -15.06 -6.73
CA GLY A 399 -7.54 -13.67 -6.89
C GLY A 399 -6.17 -13.48 -7.56
N ALA A 400 -5.29 -14.49 -7.53
CA ALA A 400 -4.06 -14.50 -8.32
C ALA A 400 -4.29 -15.20 -9.67
N TYR A 401 -3.97 -14.50 -10.76
CA TYR A 401 -3.97 -15.08 -12.11
C TYR A 401 -2.78 -16.03 -12.33
N ASP A 402 -2.75 -16.68 -13.50
CA ASP A 402 -1.78 -17.74 -13.80
C ASP A 402 -0.32 -17.23 -13.80
N ASP A 403 -0.12 -15.94 -14.10
CA ASP A 403 1.18 -15.26 -14.05
C ASP A 403 1.48 -14.58 -12.70
N GLY A 404 0.56 -14.65 -11.74
CA GLY A 404 0.64 -14.04 -10.42
C GLY A 404 0.00 -12.66 -10.30
N THR A 405 -0.44 -12.04 -11.40
CA THR A 405 -1.13 -10.74 -11.36
C THR A 405 -2.37 -10.81 -10.47
N TRP A 406 -2.57 -9.79 -9.63
CA TRP A 406 -3.76 -9.71 -8.79
C TRP A 406 -4.97 -9.25 -9.59
N ALA A 407 -6.12 -9.91 -9.38
CA ALA A 407 -7.32 -9.71 -10.16
C ALA A 407 -7.93 -8.31 -10.07
N GLU A 408 -7.71 -7.62 -8.95
CA GLU A 408 -8.26 -6.28 -8.70
C GLU A 408 -7.27 -5.20 -9.12
N THR A 409 -6.32 -4.84 -8.24
CA THR A 409 -5.23 -3.88 -8.49
C THR A 409 -4.00 -4.22 -7.65
N ALA A 410 -2.87 -3.58 -7.96
CA ALA A 410 -1.63 -3.70 -7.19
C ALA A 410 -1.78 -3.32 -5.70
N ASN A 411 -2.74 -2.46 -5.35
CA ASN A 411 -2.97 -2.07 -3.96
C ASN A 411 -3.95 -2.99 -3.24
N TYR A 412 -5.00 -3.46 -3.93
CA TYR A 412 -5.94 -4.41 -3.33
C TYR A 412 -5.32 -5.79 -3.07
N TRP A 413 -4.22 -6.10 -3.76
CA TRP A 413 -3.33 -7.22 -3.44
C TRP A 413 -2.93 -7.27 -1.96
N TYR A 414 -2.64 -6.12 -1.34
CA TYR A 414 -2.25 -6.07 0.09
C TYR A 414 -3.35 -6.60 0.98
N PHE A 415 -4.59 -6.19 0.71
CA PHE A 415 -5.71 -6.53 1.57
C PHE A 415 -6.10 -8.01 1.41
N GLY A 416 -6.21 -8.48 0.16
CA GLY A 416 -6.52 -9.88 -0.11
C GLY A 416 -5.44 -10.84 0.38
N THR A 417 -4.17 -10.57 0.07
CA THR A 417 -3.09 -11.48 0.47
C THR A 417 -2.78 -11.45 1.96
N THR A 418 -3.05 -10.34 2.67
CA THR A 418 -2.97 -10.32 4.14
C THR A 418 -4.04 -11.22 4.74
N GLY A 419 -5.31 -11.07 4.33
CA GLY A 419 -6.40 -11.92 4.83
C GLY A 419 -6.17 -13.41 4.57
N ALA A 420 -5.65 -13.75 3.38
CA ALA A 420 -5.25 -15.11 3.05
C ALA A 420 -4.07 -15.62 3.90
N ALA A 421 -3.07 -14.78 4.17
CA ALA A 421 -1.93 -15.14 5.02
C ALA A 421 -2.34 -15.35 6.49
N GLU A 422 -3.22 -14.49 7.01
CA GLU A 422 -3.82 -14.66 8.34
C GLU A 422 -4.54 -16.02 8.42
N MET A 423 -5.39 -16.32 7.44
CA MET A 423 -6.12 -17.59 7.34
C MET A 423 -5.21 -18.82 7.32
N VAL A 424 -4.26 -18.85 6.37
CA VAL A 424 -3.33 -19.97 6.18
C VAL A 424 -2.43 -20.15 7.39
N SER A 425 -1.88 -19.04 7.92
CA SER A 425 -1.01 -19.10 9.09
C SER A 425 -1.77 -19.60 10.32
N ALA A 426 -3.01 -19.16 10.55
CA ALA A 426 -3.80 -19.59 11.71
C ALA A 426 -4.17 -21.07 11.63
N LEU A 427 -4.63 -21.55 10.47
CA LEU A 427 -4.91 -22.98 10.25
C LEU A 427 -3.64 -23.83 10.46
N THR A 428 -2.53 -23.44 9.84
CA THR A 428 -1.26 -24.17 9.95
C THR A 428 -0.79 -24.25 11.40
N THR A 429 -0.83 -23.16 12.16
CA THR A 429 -0.32 -23.16 13.54
C THR A 429 -1.25 -23.85 14.51
N ALA A 430 -2.57 -23.81 14.28
CA ALA A 430 -3.57 -24.41 15.16
C ALA A 430 -3.80 -25.91 14.88
N TYR A 431 -3.86 -26.30 13.60
CA TYR A 431 -4.19 -27.65 13.13
C TYR A 431 -3.04 -28.43 12.48
N GLY A 432 -1.94 -27.76 12.10
CA GLY A 432 -0.80 -28.41 11.44
C GLY A 432 -0.89 -28.45 9.92
N ASP A 433 -2.01 -28.01 9.33
CA ASP A 433 -2.22 -27.89 7.88
C ASP A 433 -3.02 -26.63 7.54
N ASP A 434 -2.93 -26.18 6.29
CA ASP A 434 -3.65 -25.01 5.76
C ASP A 434 -4.91 -25.40 4.98
N SER A 435 -5.41 -26.63 5.13
CA SER A 435 -6.50 -27.21 4.33
C SER A 435 -6.25 -27.27 2.82
N GLY A 436 -4.98 -27.19 2.38
CA GLY A 436 -4.59 -27.20 0.96
C GLY A 436 -4.82 -25.86 0.25
N LEU A 437 -5.10 -24.80 1.02
CA LEU A 437 -5.46 -23.48 0.50
C LEU A 437 -4.35 -22.86 -0.34
N ALA A 438 -3.12 -22.76 0.20
CA ALA A 438 -2.01 -22.12 -0.50
C ALA A 438 -1.62 -22.87 -1.79
N ALA A 439 -1.81 -24.19 -1.82
CA ALA A 439 -1.49 -25.03 -2.97
C ALA A 439 -2.62 -25.08 -4.03
N SER A 440 -3.79 -24.51 -3.75
CA SER A 440 -4.99 -24.64 -4.59
C SER A 440 -4.94 -23.86 -5.91
N ASN A 441 -4.00 -22.92 -6.04
CA ASN A 441 -3.74 -22.14 -7.24
C ASN A 441 -2.22 -21.97 -7.47
N PRO A 442 -1.64 -22.51 -8.55
CA PRO A 442 -0.23 -22.33 -8.87
C PRO A 442 0.20 -20.86 -9.02
N GLY A 443 -0.68 -20.01 -9.54
CA GLY A 443 -0.46 -18.56 -9.70
C GLY A 443 -0.25 -17.83 -8.37
N TRP A 444 -0.76 -18.39 -7.26
CA TRP A 444 -0.58 -17.81 -5.93
C TRP A 444 0.90 -17.70 -5.53
N SER A 445 1.72 -18.69 -5.89
CA SER A 445 3.16 -18.65 -5.63
C SER A 445 3.90 -17.54 -6.41
N LEU A 446 3.29 -17.03 -7.49
CA LEU A 446 3.85 -15.98 -8.35
C LEU A 446 3.35 -14.59 -7.95
N THR A 447 2.31 -14.46 -7.13
CA THR A 447 1.75 -13.14 -6.79
C THR A 447 2.68 -12.27 -5.94
N SER A 448 3.60 -12.89 -5.20
CA SER A 448 4.69 -12.15 -4.54
C SER A 448 5.67 -11.57 -5.56
N LEU A 449 5.92 -12.27 -6.67
CA LEU A 449 6.76 -11.77 -7.75
C LEU A 449 6.08 -10.60 -8.48
N PHE A 450 4.77 -10.69 -8.71
CA PHE A 450 3.96 -9.55 -9.17
C PHE A 450 4.17 -8.31 -8.30
N HIS A 451 4.06 -8.45 -6.97
CA HIS A 451 4.26 -7.33 -6.04
C HIS A 451 5.68 -6.73 -6.11
N ILE A 452 6.70 -7.57 -6.26
CA ILE A 452 8.10 -7.13 -6.43
C ILE A 452 8.27 -6.31 -7.71
N TYR A 453 7.78 -6.80 -8.85
CA TYR A 453 7.94 -6.13 -10.15
C TYR A 453 7.05 -4.89 -10.32
N VAL A 454 5.86 -4.88 -9.71
CA VAL A 454 4.95 -3.73 -9.80
C VAL A 454 5.46 -2.57 -8.93
N THR A 455 6.38 -2.85 -8.00
CA THR A 455 7.13 -1.83 -7.28
C THR A 455 8.21 -1.23 -8.18
N GLY A 456 7.99 0.02 -8.59
CA GLY A 456 8.93 0.81 -9.37
C GLY A 456 10.15 1.28 -8.58
N MET A 457 10.86 2.27 -9.11
CA MET A 457 12.02 2.89 -8.45
C MET A 457 11.59 4.01 -7.48
N THR A 458 10.38 4.52 -7.62
CA THR A 458 9.77 5.44 -6.64
C THR A 458 8.62 4.78 -5.89
N SER A 459 7.60 4.28 -6.59
CA SER A 459 6.38 3.74 -6.00
C SER A 459 5.80 2.64 -6.88
N LEU A 460 4.71 2.01 -6.46
CA LEU A 460 4.02 1.02 -7.29
C LEU A 460 3.56 1.64 -8.62
N PHE A 461 3.48 0.84 -9.68
CA PHE A 461 2.59 1.08 -10.80
C PHE A 461 1.15 0.86 -10.28
N ASN A 462 0.48 1.99 -10.12
CA ASN A 462 -0.63 2.21 -9.23
C ASN A 462 -1.90 2.32 -10.09
N TYR A 463 -2.11 1.35 -10.98
CA TYR A 463 -3.27 1.35 -11.86
C TYR A 463 -4.54 1.01 -11.06
N GLY A 464 -5.67 1.59 -11.46
CA GLY A 464 -6.95 1.35 -10.78
C GLY A 464 -7.01 1.97 -9.38
N ASP A 465 -7.91 1.43 -8.56
CA ASP A 465 -8.11 1.87 -7.19
C ASP A 465 -6.96 1.47 -6.24
N HIS A 466 -6.61 2.37 -5.32
CA HIS A 466 -5.55 2.18 -4.30
C HIS A 466 -6.07 1.77 -2.93
N GLY A 467 -7.39 1.85 -2.72
CA GLY A 467 -8.00 1.62 -1.42
C GLY A 467 -7.75 2.74 -0.41
N PRO A 468 -8.41 2.68 0.75
CA PRO A 468 -8.14 3.57 1.88
C PRO A 468 -6.81 3.21 2.58
N ASN A 469 -6.50 3.91 3.67
CA ASN A 469 -5.27 3.71 4.44
C ASN A 469 -5.08 2.23 4.86
N LYS A 470 -3.84 1.76 4.72
CA LYS A 470 -3.42 0.39 5.05
C LYS A 470 -3.05 0.27 6.53
N TYR A 471 -4.05 0.32 7.44
CA TYR A 471 -3.79 0.23 8.89
C TYR A 471 -3.26 -1.15 9.33
N SER A 472 -3.82 -2.22 8.78
CA SER A 472 -3.56 -3.60 9.24
C SER A 472 -3.27 -4.59 8.10
N SER A 473 -3.01 -4.08 6.90
CA SER A 473 -2.80 -4.87 5.68
C SER A 473 -1.51 -4.42 4.99
N THR A 474 -0.41 -5.12 5.27
CA THR A 474 0.94 -4.80 4.77
C THR A 474 1.39 -5.83 3.73
N ALA A 475 2.55 -5.62 3.12
CA ALA A 475 3.15 -6.63 2.25
C ALA A 475 3.85 -7.77 3.04
N ASN A 476 3.73 -7.82 4.38
CA ASN A 476 4.38 -8.83 5.23
C ASN A 476 3.92 -10.27 4.95
N SER A 477 2.80 -10.44 4.26
CA SER A 477 2.39 -11.74 3.72
C SER A 477 3.50 -12.39 2.87
N LEU A 478 4.38 -11.61 2.21
CA LEU A 478 5.56 -12.12 1.49
C LEU A 478 6.51 -12.95 2.37
N LEU A 479 6.65 -12.61 3.66
CA LEU A 479 7.50 -13.37 4.59
C LEU A 479 6.96 -14.79 4.79
N LEU A 480 5.63 -14.91 4.93
CA LEU A 480 4.94 -16.19 5.05
C LEU A 480 4.99 -16.96 3.73
N TRP A 481 4.66 -16.31 2.61
CA TRP A 481 4.66 -16.96 1.29
C TRP A 481 6.05 -17.39 0.85
N GLY A 482 7.09 -16.63 1.21
CA GLY A 482 8.48 -17.04 1.01
C GLY A 482 8.81 -18.35 1.70
N SER A 483 8.30 -18.56 2.93
CA SER A 483 8.45 -19.81 3.66
C SER A 483 7.61 -20.95 3.05
N ILE A 484 6.31 -20.71 2.80
CA ILE A 484 5.38 -21.72 2.28
C ILE A 484 5.79 -22.25 0.91
N PHE A 485 6.24 -21.37 0.02
CA PHE A 485 6.64 -21.75 -1.35
C PHE A 485 8.14 -22.00 -1.50
N ASN A 486 8.91 -21.95 -0.41
CA ASN A 486 10.36 -22.08 -0.42
C ASN A 486 11.02 -21.12 -1.43
N ARG A 487 10.67 -19.83 -1.33
CA ARG A 487 11.15 -18.72 -2.16
C ARG A 487 11.84 -17.67 -1.28
N PRO A 488 13.13 -17.86 -0.92
CA PRO A 488 13.90 -16.92 -0.09
C PRO A 488 13.86 -15.46 -0.57
N LEU A 489 13.78 -15.26 -1.89
CA LEU A 489 13.62 -13.96 -2.54
C LEU A 489 12.49 -13.11 -1.92
N TYR A 490 11.32 -13.71 -1.70
CA TYR A 490 10.13 -12.98 -1.23
C TYR A 490 10.34 -12.49 0.20
N THR A 491 10.91 -13.35 1.04
CA THR A 491 11.26 -13.01 2.42
C THR A 491 12.24 -11.85 2.49
N LEU A 492 13.35 -11.93 1.72
CA LEU A 492 14.39 -10.91 1.74
C LEU A 492 13.91 -9.56 1.21
N PHE A 493 13.10 -9.55 0.15
CA PHE A 493 12.54 -8.31 -0.39
C PHE A 493 11.70 -7.58 0.66
N GLN A 494 10.79 -8.30 1.33
CA GLN A 494 9.88 -7.68 2.29
C GLN A 494 10.59 -7.32 3.61
N ARG A 495 11.55 -8.13 4.07
CA ARG A 495 12.36 -7.86 5.26
C ARG A 495 13.00 -6.47 5.23
N ASP A 496 13.41 -6.02 4.05
CA ASP A 496 14.07 -4.72 3.88
C ASP A 496 13.09 -3.53 3.75
N ARG A 497 11.76 -3.75 3.81
CA ARG A 497 10.76 -2.69 3.67
C ARG A 497 10.40 -2.00 4.99
N TYR A 498 10.02 -0.73 4.89
CA TYR A 498 9.66 0.08 6.06
C TYR A 498 8.43 -0.45 6.81
N ASP A 499 7.49 -1.07 6.09
CA ASP A 499 6.26 -1.65 6.64
C ASP A 499 6.45 -3.06 7.21
N ALA A 500 7.68 -3.58 7.25
CA ALA A 500 8.03 -4.85 7.88
C ALA A 500 7.90 -4.83 9.42
N SER A 501 7.94 -3.66 10.06
CA SER A 501 8.06 -3.55 11.51
C SER A 501 6.72 -3.67 12.26
N GLU A 502 6.02 -4.80 12.10
CA GLU A 502 4.77 -5.10 12.81
C GLU A 502 4.70 -6.56 13.28
N PRO A 503 3.77 -6.92 14.20
CA PRO A 503 3.78 -8.22 14.87
C PRO A 503 3.78 -9.47 13.98
N TYR A 504 3.16 -9.48 12.79
CA TYR A 504 3.18 -10.69 11.96
C TYR A 504 4.57 -11.00 11.41
N SER A 505 5.37 -9.98 11.06
CA SER A 505 6.76 -10.19 10.63
C SER A 505 7.61 -10.93 11.67
N MET A 506 7.33 -10.73 12.96
CA MET A 506 8.03 -11.46 14.04
C MET A 506 7.80 -12.98 13.98
N PHE A 507 6.73 -13.45 13.34
CA PHE A 507 6.37 -14.88 13.25
C PHE A 507 6.46 -15.47 11.86
N TRP A 508 6.33 -14.63 10.83
CA TRP A 508 6.39 -15.02 9.42
C TRP A 508 7.79 -14.92 8.83
N TYR A 509 8.68 -14.12 9.42
CA TYR A 509 10.08 -14.08 8.98
C TYR A 509 10.80 -15.39 9.31
N ASP A 510 11.45 -15.98 8.31
CA ASP A 510 12.39 -17.08 8.48
C ASP A 510 13.82 -16.54 8.62
N PRO A 511 14.42 -16.57 9.83
CA PRO A 511 15.76 -16.04 10.08
C PRO A 511 16.87 -16.88 9.43
N THR A 512 16.55 -18.06 8.89
CA THR A 512 17.52 -18.85 8.11
C THR A 512 17.73 -18.30 6.71
N VAL A 513 16.88 -17.37 6.24
CA VAL A 513 16.97 -16.81 4.90
C VAL A 513 18.02 -15.70 4.83
N GLU A 514 18.97 -15.85 3.91
CA GLU A 514 20.05 -14.89 3.67
C GLU A 514 20.31 -14.63 2.19
N GLY A 515 21.14 -13.62 1.90
CA GLY A 515 21.55 -13.23 0.56
C GLY A 515 20.98 -11.89 0.11
N ALA A 516 21.31 -11.51 -1.11
CA ALA A 516 20.83 -10.32 -1.79
C ALA A 516 19.60 -10.68 -2.63
N TRP A 517 18.43 -10.12 -2.30
CA TRP A 517 17.18 -10.48 -2.98
C TRP A 517 17.22 -10.20 -4.49
N TRP A 518 17.96 -9.18 -4.94
CA TRP A 518 18.10 -8.87 -6.36
C TRP A 518 19.01 -9.83 -7.15
N ASN A 519 19.83 -10.64 -6.48
CA ASN A 519 20.89 -11.41 -7.13
C ASN A 519 20.30 -12.57 -7.97
N GLY A 520 20.53 -12.51 -9.28
CA GLY A 520 19.98 -13.40 -10.29
C GLY A 520 18.56 -13.03 -10.75
N LEU A 521 17.99 -11.95 -10.24
CA LEU A 521 16.65 -11.50 -10.63
C LEU A 521 16.71 -10.70 -11.93
N ALA A 522 15.85 -11.03 -12.89
CA ALA A 522 15.70 -10.26 -14.13
C ALA A 522 15.28 -8.83 -13.81
N ILE A 523 15.77 -7.86 -14.59
CA ILE A 523 15.37 -6.45 -14.43
C ILE A 523 14.08 -6.13 -15.20
N ASP A 524 13.59 -7.07 -16.01
CA ASP A 524 12.38 -6.92 -16.79
C ASP A 524 11.46 -8.12 -16.60
N ALA A 525 10.16 -7.88 -16.67
CA ALA A 525 9.15 -8.93 -16.60
C ALA A 525 7.94 -8.60 -17.46
N ASN A 526 7.30 -9.66 -17.93
CA ASN A 526 6.02 -9.62 -18.60
C ASN A 526 5.06 -10.54 -17.87
N PHE A 527 3.91 -9.99 -17.49
CA PHE A 527 2.78 -10.68 -16.91
C PHE A 527 1.72 -10.71 -18.00
N ASN A 528 1.57 -11.87 -18.63
CA ASN A 528 0.89 -12.02 -19.92
C ASN A 528 -0.52 -12.60 -19.85
N ASP A 529 -1.08 -12.81 -18.65
CA ASP A 529 -2.48 -13.22 -18.51
C ASP A 529 -3.38 -12.10 -19.04
N THR A 530 -4.17 -12.38 -20.08
CA THR A 530 -4.93 -11.35 -20.79
C THR A 530 -5.91 -10.59 -19.90
N ARG A 531 -6.36 -11.20 -18.79
CA ARG A 531 -7.24 -10.56 -17.81
C ARG A 531 -6.56 -9.36 -17.17
N GLY A 532 -5.26 -9.42 -16.87
CA GLY A 532 -4.51 -8.39 -16.15
C GLY A 532 -3.19 -7.95 -16.80
N ALA A 533 -2.95 -8.27 -18.06
CA ALA A 533 -1.64 -8.19 -18.71
C ALA A 533 -0.93 -6.82 -18.61
N TRP A 534 0.36 -6.87 -18.28
CA TRP A 534 1.24 -5.71 -18.16
C TRP A 534 2.72 -6.14 -18.25
N ALA A 535 3.60 -5.19 -18.54
CA ALA A 535 5.04 -5.43 -18.53
C ALA A 535 5.77 -4.30 -17.82
N THR A 536 6.98 -4.61 -17.36
CA THR A 536 7.89 -3.64 -16.74
C THR A 536 9.33 -3.90 -17.13
N ALA A 537 10.12 -2.84 -17.17
CA ALA A 537 11.56 -2.90 -17.32
C ALA A 537 12.24 -1.82 -16.49
N ARG A 538 13.44 -2.12 -15.99
CA ARG A 538 14.21 -1.18 -15.16
C ARG A 538 15.71 -1.23 -15.41
N THR A 539 16.47 -0.25 -14.92
CA THR A 539 17.94 -0.25 -15.04
C THR A 539 18.65 -0.87 -13.84
N SER A 540 17.98 -1.03 -12.69
CA SER A 540 18.52 -1.65 -11.49
C SER A 540 17.42 -2.00 -10.47
N TRP A 541 17.67 -2.98 -9.62
CA TRP A 541 16.90 -3.26 -8.41
C TRP A 541 17.38 -2.50 -7.17
N THR A 542 18.62 -2.00 -7.18
CA THR A 542 19.28 -1.43 -6.00
C THR A 542 19.62 0.05 -6.13
N ASP A 543 19.49 0.61 -7.33
CA ASP A 543 19.63 2.05 -7.59
C ASP A 543 18.27 2.66 -7.94
N ASN A 544 17.66 3.34 -6.97
CA ASN A 544 16.37 4.02 -7.13
C ASN A 544 16.46 5.29 -7.99
N SER A 545 17.67 5.73 -8.36
CA SER A 545 17.86 6.87 -9.27
C SER A 545 17.82 6.48 -10.74
N GLY A 546 17.82 5.19 -11.06
CA GLY A 546 17.77 4.62 -12.40
C GLY A 546 16.49 4.93 -13.19
N VAL A 547 16.23 4.18 -14.26
CA VAL A 547 14.99 4.30 -15.05
C VAL A 547 14.11 3.07 -14.86
N TYR A 548 12.81 3.27 -14.63
CA TYR A 548 11.79 2.23 -14.61
C TYR A 548 10.61 2.66 -15.47
N TRP A 549 10.11 1.76 -16.31
CA TRP A 549 8.79 1.92 -16.90
C TRP A 549 7.95 0.68 -16.64
N ALA A 550 6.65 0.88 -16.55
CA ALA A 550 5.66 -0.17 -16.63
C ALA A 550 4.49 0.29 -17.49
N MET A 551 3.91 -0.63 -18.25
CA MET A 551 2.76 -0.36 -19.12
C MET A 551 1.76 -1.51 -19.03
N LYS A 552 0.50 -1.18 -18.77
CA LYS A 552 -0.63 -2.13 -18.69
C LYS A 552 -1.42 -2.08 -19.97
N SER A 553 -1.85 -3.24 -20.46
CA SER A 553 -2.83 -3.33 -21.53
C SER A 553 -3.50 -4.69 -21.45
N SER A 554 -4.68 -4.73 -20.84
CA SER A 554 -5.41 -5.96 -20.54
C SER A 554 -6.88 -5.83 -20.90
N GLU A 555 -7.68 -6.86 -20.62
CA GLU A 555 -9.12 -6.70 -20.51
C GLU A 555 -9.46 -5.58 -19.48
N LEU A 556 -10.61 -4.90 -19.65
CA LEU A 556 -11.01 -3.72 -18.86
C LEU A 556 -12.17 -4.01 -17.89
N SER A 557 -12.55 -5.27 -17.72
CA SER A 557 -13.73 -5.67 -16.94
C SER A 557 -13.44 -6.90 -16.08
N ASN A 558 -14.30 -7.16 -15.10
CA ASN A 558 -14.13 -8.22 -14.09
C ASN A 558 -12.95 -7.98 -13.13
N HIS A 559 -12.69 -6.71 -12.82
CA HIS A 559 -11.70 -6.26 -11.82
C HIS A 559 -12.38 -5.86 -10.51
N GLN A 560 -13.54 -6.45 -10.22
CA GLN A 560 -14.38 -6.15 -9.05
C GLN A 560 -14.72 -4.66 -8.89
N ALA A 561 -14.89 -3.94 -10.02
CA ALA A 561 -15.09 -2.49 -10.01
C ALA A 561 -13.96 -1.72 -9.30
N HIS A 562 -12.72 -2.23 -9.37
CA HIS A 562 -11.52 -1.53 -8.96
C HIS A 562 -10.62 -1.12 -10.14
N GLY A 563 -10.83 -1.69 -11.32
CA GLY A 563 -10.15 -1.30 -12.55
C GLY A 563 -10.61 0.04 -13.14
N ASP A 564 -9.84 0.50 -14.12
CA ASP A 564 -10.05 1.73 -14.91
C ASP A 564 -10.10 1.40 -16.41
N LEU A 565 -10.51 2.35 -17.24
CA LEU A 565 -10.46 2.22 -18.70
C LEU A 565 -9.07 2.61 -19.24
N ASP A 566 -8.10 1.71 -19.05
CA ASP A 566 -6.66 1.99 -19.00
C ASP A 566 -5.78 1.19 -19.98
N CYS A 567 -6.31 0.66 -21.10
CA CYS A 567 -5.45 -0.03 -22.08
C CYS A 567 -4.35 0.92 -22.58
N GLY A 568 -3.09 0.51 -22.43
CA GLY A 568 -1.91 1.28 -22.81
C GLY A 568 -1.45 2.30 -21.76
N ASP A 569 -2.04 2.33 -20.57
CA ASP A 569 -1.60 3.19 -19.46
C ASP A 569 -0.19 2.83 -18.98
N PHE A 570 0.59 3.83 -18.56
CA PHE A 570 2.00 3.64 -18.23
C PHE A 570 2.49 4.59 -17.14
N VAL A 571 3.58 4.19 -16.47
CA VAL A 571 4.37 5.03 -15.58
C VAL A 571 5.83 5.07 -16.00
N LEU A 572 6.53 6.14 -15.59
CA LEU A 572 7.94 6.34 -15.87
C LEU A 572 8.63 6.96 -14.65
N ASP A 573 9.57 6.21 -14.07
CA ASP A 573 10.49 6.71 -13.05
C ASP A 573 11.85 6.98 -13.67
N ALA A 574 12.46 8.11 -13.31
CA ALA A 574 13.86 8.39 -13.61
C ALA A 574 14.43 9.41 -12.63
N LEU A 575 15.72 9.37 -12.33
CA LEU A 575 16.39 10.34 -11.44
C LEU A 575 15.75 10.38 -10.04
N GLY A 576 15.18 9.26 -9.59
CA GLY A 576 14.46 9.16 -8.32
C GLY A 576 13.15 9.94 -8.29
N GLN A 577 12.51 10.19 -9.44
CA GLN A 577 11.23 10.91 -9.55
C GLN A 577 10.24 10.13 -10.45
N ARG A 578 8.94 10.19 -10.11
CA ARG A 578 7.82 9.70 -10.93
C ARG A 578 7.41 10.77 -11.93
N TRP A 579 7.77 10.59 -13.20
CA TRP A 579 7.51 11.56 -14.27
C TRP A 579 6.14 11.39 -14.91
N ALA A 580 5.76 10.16 -15.27
CA ALA A 580 4.41 9.81 -15.68
C ALA A 580 3.75 9.10 -14.50
N GLY A 581 2.74 9.72 -13.89
CA GLY A 581 2.05 9.23 -12.70
C GLY A 581 0.59 8.85 -12.97
N GLU A 582 -0.09 8.34 -11.95
CA GLU A 582 -1.49 7.91 -12.01
C GLU A 582 -2.25 8.50 -10.82
N TYR A 583 -3.56 8.68 -10.94
CA TYR A 583 -4.38 9.25 -9.86
C TYR A 583 -4.84 8.24 -8.81
N GLY A 584 -5.03 6.98 -9.22
CA GLY A 584 -5.58 5.95 -8.34
C GLY A 584 -7.08 6.07 -8.08
N SER A 585 -7.47 5.82 -6.82
CA SER A 585 -8.86 5.90 -6.36
C SER A 585 -9.49 7.28 -6.56
N GLY A 586 -10.78 7.32 -6.88
CA GLY A 586 -11.63 8.49 -6.68
C GLY A 586 -12.28 8.49 -5.31
N GLN A 587 -13.31 9.33 -5.13
CA GLN A 587 -14.12 9.33 -3.91
C GLN A 587 -15.09 8.13 -3.95
N TYR A 588 -14.86 7.13 -3.10
CA TYR A 588 -15.64 5.87 -3.04
C TYR A 588 -17.12 6.08 -2.70
N LEU A 589 -17.43 7.14 -1.97
CA LEU A 589 -18.81 7.50 -1.62
C LEU A 589 -19.56 8.18 -2.78
N SER A 590 -18.94 8.31 -3.95
CA SER A 590 -19.59 8.89 -5.12
C SER A 590 -20.67 7.93 -5.67
N PRO A 591 -21.86 8.43 -6.06
CA PRO A 591 -22.94 7.56 -6.56
C PRO A 591 -22.51 6.73 -7.78
N GLY A 592 -22.73 5.43 -7.75
CA GLY A 592 -22.38 4.54 -8.87
C GLY A 592 -20.87 4.34 -9.08
N TYR A 593 -20.03 4.70 -8.10
CA TYR A 593 -18.58 4.43 -8.16
C TYR A 593 -18.28 2.95 -8.32
N PHE A 594 -18.97 2.09 -7.59
CA PHE A 594 -18.86 0.62 -7.65
C PHE A 594 -19.90 -0.03 -8.57
N ASP A 595 -20.52 0.74 -9.48
CA ASP A 595 -21.31 0.14 -10.56
C ASP A 595 -20.40 -0.76 -11.41
N SER A 596 -20.99 -1.83 -11.95
CA SER A 596 -20.27 -2.84 -12.72
C SER A 596 -19.33 -2.24 -13.77
N ASP A 597 -18.10 -2.76 -13.81
CA ASP A 597 -17.07 -2.41 -14.79
C ASP A 597 -17.33 -3.02 -16.19
N ALA A 598 -18.22 -4.00 -16.28
CA ALA A 598 -18.56 -4.66 -17.55
C ALA A 598 -19.59 -3.88 -18.39
N ASN A 599 -20.19 -2.81 -17.88
CA ASN A 599 -21.18 -2.01 -18.60
C ASN A 599 -20.56 -0.75 -19.22
N GLN A 600 -20.64 -0.59 -20.55
CA GLN A 600 -20.09 0.56 -21.28
C GLN A 600 -20.66 1.92 -20.82
N THR A 601 -21.90 1.94 -20.33
CA THR A 601 -22.58 3.17 -19.87
C THR A 601 -22.66 3.26 -18.34
N SER A 602 -21.82 2.50 -17.63
CA SER A 602 -21.71 2.55 -16.16
C SER A 602 -21.44 3.98 -15.68
N GLN A 603 -22.08 4.39 -14.58
CA GLN A 603 -21.85 5.71 -14.00
C GLN A 603 -20.38 5.87 -13.54
N ARG A 604 -19.71 4.77 -13.16
CA ARG A 604 -18.27 4.74 -12.85
C ARG A 604 -17.42 5.41 -13.94
N TRP A 605 -17.77 5.20 -15.21
CA TRP A 605 -17.03 5.72 -16.37
C TRP A 605 -17.24 7.21 -16.64
N THR A 606 -18.03 7.88 -15.80
CA THR A 606 -18.15 9.33 -15.80
C THR A 606 -17.07 10.00 -14.94
N TYR A 607 -16.46 9.29 -14.00
CA TYR A 607 -15.40 9.83 -13.14
C TYR A 607 -14.09 9.95 -13.90
N TYR A 608 -13.44 11.12 -13.79
CA TYR A 608 -12.21 11.42 -14.51
C TYR A 608 -11.13 10.37 -14.22
N ARG A 609 -10.90 10.06 -12.94
CA ARG A 609 -9.89 9.07 -12.51
C ARG A 609 -10.16 7.64 -13.01
N LYS A 610 -11.41 7.30 -13.36
CA LYS A 610 -11.82 5.93 -13.74
C LYS A 610 -11.96 5.75 -15.26
N ARG A 611 -12.25 6.85 -15.96
CA ARG A 611 -12.48 6.87 -17.40
C ARG A 611 -11.17 6.98 -18.17
N THR A 612 -11.18 6.76 -19.49
CA THR A 612 -9.96 6.80 -20.32
C THR A 612 -9.27 8.15 -20.28
N GLU A 613 -10.04 9.21 -20.06
CA GLU A 613 -9.50 10.55 -19.87
C GLU A 613 -8.64 10.69 -18.59
N GLY A 614 -8.77 9.82 -17.59
CA GLY A 614 -7.90 9.86 -16.41
C GLY A 614 -6.50 9.35 -16.67
N GLN A 615 -6.32 8.51 -17.69
CA GLN A 615 -5.16 7.63 -17.83
C GLN A 615 -4.10 8.20 -18.78
N ASN A 616 -2.88 7.68 -18.71
CA ASN A 616 -1.77 8.01 -19.61
C ASN A 616 -1.92 7.24 -20.94
N THR A 617 -3.03 7.45 -21.64
CA THR A 617 -3.36 6.72 -22.88
C THR A 617 -3.89 7.64 -23.99
N ILE A 618 -4.41 7.06 -25.06
CA ILE A 618 -4.98 7.75 -26.22
C ILE A 618 -6.49 7.97 -26.03
N LEU A 619 -6.97 9.16 -26.39
CA LEU A 619 -8.39 9.40 -26.65
C LEU A 619 -8.62 9.51 -28.16
N VAL A 620 -9.65 8.82 -28.65
CA VAL A 620 -10.16 8.99 -30.01
C VAL A 620 -11.55 9.60 -29.92
N ASN A 621 -11.72 10.79 -30.50
CA ASN A 621 -12.93 11.60 -30.47
C ASN A 621 -13.50 11.82 -29.05
N TYR A 622 -12.61 11.94 -28.07
CA TYR A 622 -12.95 12.13 -26.64
C TYR A 622 -13.84 11.02 -26.07
N GLN A 623 -13.85 9.83 -26.67
CA GLN A 623 -14.61 8.70 -26.18
C GLN A 623 -13.79 7.86 -25.21
N ASN A 624 -14.49 7.22 -24.28
CA ASN A 624 -13.95 6.15 -23.47
C ASN A 624 -13.59 4.94 -24.32
N GLN A 625 -12.59 4.20 -23.87
CA GLN A 625 -12.30 2.87 -24.36
C GLN A 625 -13.51 1.95 -24.18
N LEU A 626 -13.57 0.93 -25.04
CA LEU A 626 -14.61 -0.09 -25.02
C LEU A 626 -14.34 -1.08 -23.89
N VAL A 627 -15.30 -1.28 -22.98
CA VAL A 627 -15.16 -2.17 -21.80
C VAL A 627 -14.87 -3.62 -22.19
N GLY A 628 -15.24 -4.03 -23.41
CA GLY A 628 -14.98 -5.35 -23.97
C GLY A 628 -13.60 -5.50 -24.64
N ALA A 629 -12.65 -4.62 -24.34
CA ALA A 629 -11.29 -4.66 -24.90
C ALA A 629 -10.60 -6.01 -24.65
N LYS A 630 -9.83 -6.46 -25.64
CA LYS A 630 -9.00 -7.67 -25.64
C LYS A 630 -7.69 -7.37 -26.39
N PRO A 631 -6.79 -6.56 -25.81
CA PRO A 631 -5.58 -6.16 -26.49
C PRO A 631 -4.66 -7.36 -26.76
N VAL A 632 -3.85 -7.25 -27.81
CA VAL A 632 -2.84 -8.26 -28.16
C VAL A 632 -1.46 -7.70 -27.88
N ASN A 633 -0.74 -8.37 -26.99
CA ASN A 633 0.51 -7.86 -26.44
C ASN A 633 1.72 -8.66 -26.93
N LYS A 634 2.85 -7.95 -27.06
CA LYS A 634 4.16 -8.50 -27.37
C LYS A 634 5.18 -7.88 -26.43
N PHE A 635 6.03 -8.72 -25.84
CA PHE A 635 7.15 -8.28 -25.01
C PHE A 635 8.44 -8.92 -25.51
N GLU A 636 9.53 -8.15 -25.55
CA GLU A 636 10.89 -8.66 -25.73
C GLU A 636 11.82 -7.98 -24.73
N SER A 637 12.79 -8.73 -24.21
CA SER A 637 13.88 -8.22 -23.36
C SER A 637 15.17 -8.95 -23.71
N THR A 638 16.31 -8.29 -23.53
CA THR A 638 17.63 -8.93 -23.60
C THR A 638 17.87 -9.96 -22.49
N GLY A 639 16.98 -10.07 -21.51
CA GLY A 639 17.05 -11.07 -20.45
C GLY A 639 18.08 -10.76 -19.37
N THR A 640 18.42 -9.47 -19.22
CA THR A 640 19.43 -9.02 -18.26
C THR A 640 18.97 -9.29 -16.84
N THR A 641 19.88 -9.82 -16.02
CA THR A 641 19.68 -10.08 -14.60
C THR A 641 20.65 -9.26 -13.79
N GLN A 642 20.24 -8.80 -12.60
CA GLN A 642 21.18 -8.15 -11.69
C GLN A 642 21.97 -9.21 -10.93
N GLY A 643 23.30 -9.11 -10.93
CA GLY A 643 24.16 -9.98 -10.13
C GLY A 643 24.20 -9.59 -8.65
N ALA A 644 25.13 -10.19 -7.91
CA ALA A 644 25.35 -9.92 -6.48
C ALA A 644 25.60 -8.43 -6.16
N ALA A 645 26.30 -7.72 -7.04
CA ALA A 645 26.68 -6.34 -6.78
C ALA A 645 25.43 -5.44 -6.67
N PRO A 646 25.40 -4.49 -5.72
CA PRO A 646 24.36 -3.47 -5.61
C PRO A 646 24.50 -2.37 -6.67
N SER A 647 25.23 -2.66 -7.75
CA SER A 647 25.39 -1.83 -8.95
C SER A 647 25.19 -2.73 -10.17
N LEU A 648 24.57 -2.22 -11.22
CA LEU A 648 24.41 -2.91 -12.50
C LEU A 648 24.98 -2.05 -13.63
N ASN A 649 25.89 -2.64 -14.41
CA ASN A 649 26.34 -2.03 -15.66
C ASN A 649 25.41 -2.51 -16.77
N ILE A 650 24.74 -1.56 -17.41
CA ILE A 650 23.86 -1.83 -18.55
C ILE A 650 24.69 -1.74 -19.83
N GLU A 651 24.68 -2.80 -20.63
CA GLU A 651 25.33 -2.82 -21.93
C GLU A 651 24.63 -1.86 -22.90
N SER A 652 25.36 -1.28 -23.85
CA SER A 652 24.78 -0.30 -24.78
C SER A 652 23.68 -0.89 -25.68
N SER A 653 23.72 -2.20 -25.92
CA SER A 653 22.71 -2.96 -26.67
C SER A 653 21.56 -3.48 -25.82
N ASP A 654 21.59 -3.25 -24.51
CA ASP A 654 20.58 -3.73 -23.58
C ASP A 654 19.26 -2.97 -23.78
N SER A 655 18.15 -3.71 -23.86
CA SER A 655 16.83 -3.14 -24.11
C SER A 655 15.72 -4.07 -23.66
N ALA A 656 14.55 -3.47 -23.42
CA ALA A 656 13.29 -4.15 -23.26
C ALA A 656 12.21 -3.31 -23.96
N LEU A 657 11.20 -3.99 -24.50
CA LEU A 657 10.06 -3.38 -25.18
C LEU A 657 8.76 -4.10 -24.84
N PHE A 658 7.68 -3.33 -24.83
CA PHE A 658 6.30 -3.83 -24.77
C PHE A 658 5.49 -3.14 -25.85
N VAL A 659 4.85 -3.91 -26.72
CA VAL A 659 3.97 -3.44 -27.80
C VAL A 659 2.59 -4.03 -27.59
N THR A 660 1.56 -3.20 -27.72
CA THR A 660 0.17 -3.60 -27.58
C THR A 660 -0.63 -3.13 -28.79
N ASP A 661 -1.35 -4.06 -29.41
CA ASP A 661 -2.47 -3.73 -30.28
C ASP A 661 -3.71 -3.58 -29.40
N MET A 662 -4.03 -2.32 -29.11
CA MET A 662 -5.16 -1.90 -28.28
C MET A 662 -6.39 -1.56 -29.13
N SER A 663 -6.41 -1.94 -30.42
CA SER A 663 -7.52 -1.62 -31.34
C SER A 663 -8.88 -2.13 -30.84
N SER A 664 -8.91 -3.23 -30.09
CA SER A 664 -10.14 -3.74 -29.47
C SER A 664 -10.79 -2.76 -28.47
N ALA A 665 -10.00 -1.84 -27.91
CA ALA A 665 -10.49 -0.82 -26.99
C ALA A 665 -11.05 0.41 -27.72
N TYR A 666 -10.95 0.48 -29.05
CA TYR A 666 -11.35 1.63 -29.86
C TYR A 666 -12.16 1.19 -31.09
N THR A 667 -12.73 2.17 -31.80
CA THR A 667 -13.37 1.95 -33.11
C THR A 667 -12.40 2.16 -34.29
N SER A 668 -11.10 2.30 -33.99
CA SER A 668 -10.01 2.55 -34.92
C SER A 668 -8.81 1.67 -34.60
N THR A 669 -7.97 1.39 -35.60
CA THR A 669 -6.66 0.78 -35.35
C THR A 669 -5.85 1.69 -34.44
N THR A 670 -5.41 1.15 -33.32
CA THR A 670 -4.70 1.90 -32.27
C THR A 670 -3.67 0.96 -31.66
N LYS A 671 -2.40 1.25 -31.89
CA LYS A 671 -1.27 0.47 -31.34
C LYS A 671 -0.36 1.39 -30.55
N ARG A 672 0.24 0.84 -29.51
CA ARG A 672 1.21 1.53 -28.66
C ARG A 672 2.43 0.64 -28.42
N GLY A 673 3.61 1.25 -28.35
CA GLY A 673 4.82 0.59 -27.89
C GLY A 673 5.63 1.47 -26.96
N ILE A 674 6.20 0.87 -25.92
CA ILE A 674 7.20 1.48 -25.04
C ILE A 674 8.49 0.66 -25.11
N ARG A 675 9.65 1.32 -25.21
CA ARG A 675 10.95 0.65 -25.19
C ARG A 675 12.06 1.49 -24.59
N PHE A 676 13.09 0.80 -24.11
CA PHE A 676 14.39 1.42 -23.89
C PHE A 676 15.14 1.67 -25.21
N VAL A 677 15.92 2.74 -25.23
CA VAL A 677 16.93 3.05 -26.26
C VAL A 677 18.21 3.59 -25.60
N ASN A 678 19.31 3.58 -26.35
CA ASN A 678 20.61 4.14 -25.92
C ASN A 678 21.10 3.58 -24.57
N GLY A 679 21.17 2.24 -24.44
CA GLY A 679 21.61 1.57 -23.21
C GLY A 679 20.70 1.85 -22.01
N ARG A 680 19.37 1.85 -22.24
CA ARG A 680 18.33 2.17 -21.25
C ARG A 680 18.40 3.56 -20.61
N LYS A 681 19.12 4.50 -21.23
CA LYS A 681 19.20 5.88 -20.73
C LYS A 681 18.01 6.75 -21.15
N GLN A 682 17.26 6.30 -22.16
CA GLN A 682 16.09 6.98 -22.71
C GLN A 682 14.95 5.99 -22.92
N VAL A 683 13.72 6.48 -22.85
CA VAL A 683 12.51 5.71 -23.11
C VAL A 683 11.80 6.29 -24.33
N LEU A 684 11.52 5.45 -25.32
CA LEU A 684 10.72 5.79 -26.49
C LEU A 684 9.31 5.23 -26.31
N LEU A 685 8.32 6.09 -26.41
CA LEU A 685 6.91 5.72 -26.53
C LEU A 685 6.44 6.06 -27.94
N GLN A 686 5.82 5.10 -28.63
CA GLN A 686 5.27 5.28 -29.97
C GLN A 686 3.81 4.85 -30.02
N ASP A 687 2.98 5.65 -30.70
CA ASP A 687 1.59 5.35 -30.98
C ASP A 687 1.31 5.40 -32.47
N GLU A 688 0.62 4.39 -33.00
CA GLU A 688 0.14 4.31 -34.37
C GLU A 688 -1.39 4.22 -34.37
N VAL A 689 -2.04 5.29 -34.83
CA VAL A 689 -3.50 5.44 -34.78
C VAL A 689 -4.05 5.73 -36.16
N ALA A 690 -5.00 4.91 -36.61
CA ALA A 690 -5.74 5.10 -37.86
C ALA A 690 -7.17 5.56 -37.57
N ALA A 691 -7.32 6.74 -36.98
CA ALA A 691 -8.64 7.29 -36.66
C ALA A 691 -9.36 7.74 -37.95
N PRO A 692 -10.71 7.66 -38.01
CA PRO A 692 -11.45 8.26 -39.12
C PRO A 692 -11.15 9.75 -39.27
N THR A 693 -11.05 10.24 -40.50
CA THR A 693 -10.83 11.68 -40.77
C THR A 693 -11.89 12.53 -40.07
N GLY A 694 -11.44 13.55 -39.34
CA GLY A 694 -12.30 14.45 -38.58
C GLY A 694 -12.59 14.00 -37.14
N GLN A 695 -12.11 12.83 -36.71
CA GLN A 695 -12.10 12.42 -35.31
C GLN A 695 -10.77 12.78 -34.65
N ASP A 696 -10.83 13.63 -33.62
CA ASP A 696 -9.64 14.10 -32.91
C ASP A 696 -8.92 12.92 -32.23
N VAL A 697 -7.61 12.83 -32.37
CA VAL A 697 -6.75 11.91 -31.59
C VAL A 697 -5.97 12.72 -30.59
N MET A 698 -6.00 12.32 -29.33
CA MET A 698 -5.31 13.02 -28.24
C MET A 698 -4.43 12.04 -27.46
N TRP A 699 -3.13 12.24 -27.52
CA TRP A 699 -2.14 11.56 -26.68
C TRP A 699 -1.97 12.27 -25.35
N ARG A 700 -1.79 11.53 -24.25
CA ARG A 700 -1.81 12.11 -22.90
C ARG A 700 -0.82 11.46 -21.93
N MET A 701 -0.29 12.30 -21.04
CA MET A 701 0.52 11.90 -19.89
C MET A 701 0.28 12.85 -18.72
N GLN A 702 -0.03 12.29 -17.56
CA GLN A 702 -0.24 12.96 -16.28
C GLN A 702 1.10 13.12 -15.56
N THR A 703 1.38 14.30 -15.03
CA THR A 703 2.63 14.58 -14.33
C THR A 703 2.48 15.62 -13.21
N ASN A 704 3.20 15.40 -12.11
CA ASN A 704 3.39 16.39 -11.04
C ASN A 704 4.51 17.39 -11.36
N ALA A 705 5.22 17.21 -12.47
CA ALA A 705 6.28 18.11 -12.87
C ALA A 705 5.73 19.48 -13.28
N THR A 706 6.53 20.52 -13.07
CA THR A 706 6.34 21.79 -13.76
C THR A 706 6.80 21.62 -15.20
N VAL A 707 5.89 21.88 -16.15
CA VAL A 707 6.13 21.72 -17.59
C VAL A 707 6.41 23.07 -18.22
N THR A 708 7.44 23.15 -19.06
CA THR A 708 7.73 24.28 -19.94
C THR A 708 7.83 23.78 -21.38
N LEU A 709 7.02 24.32 -22.28
CA LEU A 709 7.09 23.98 -23.70
C LEU A 709 8.16 24.81 -24.41
N ASN A 710 8.98 24.14 -25.20
CA ASN A 710 10.00 24.75 -26.05
C ASN A 710 9.61 24.53 -27.53
N GLY A 711 8.65 25.33 -28.01
CA GLY A 711 8.02 25.14 -29.32
C GLY A 711 7.05 23.95 -29.35
N ASP A 712 6.78 23.45 -30.55
CA ASP A 712 5.73 22.43 -30.76
C ASP A 712 6.22 20.98 -30.62
N THR A 713 7.52 20.76 -30.38
CA THR A 713 8.13 19.43 -30.40
C THR A 713 8.94 19.07 -29.17
N GLN A 714 9.07 19.98 -28.19
CA GLN A 714 9.77 19.69 -26.95
C GLN A 714 9.03 20.22 -25.71
N ALA A 715 9.02 19.41 -24.66
CA ALA A 715 8.63 19.81 -23.31
C ALA A 715 9.77 19.52 -22.32
N THR A 716 10.10 20.50 -21.49
CA THR A 716 10.98 20.35 -20.33
C THR A 716 10.14 20.19 -19.08
N LEU A 717 10.31 19.08 -18.37
CA LEU A 717 9.64 18.75 -17.12
C LEU A 717 10.64 18.89 -15.99
N THR A 718 10.26 19.58 -14.91
CA THR A 718 11.08 19.74 -13.70
C THR A 718 10.31 19.26 -12.46
N LEU A 719 10.95 18.39 -11.67
CA LEU A 719 10.36 17.78 -10.47
C LEU A 719 11.48 17.38 -9.50
N GLY A 720 11.33 17.69 -8.21
CA GLY A 720 12.33 17.30 -7.19
C GLY A 720 13.75 17.85 -7.44
N GLY A 721 13.89 18.97 -8.16
CA GLY A 721 15.19 19.51 -8.59
C GLY A 721 15.84 18.79 -9.77
N GLN A 722 15.19 17.75 -10.31
CA GLN A 722 15.63 16.99 -11.49
C GLN A 722 14.93 17.49 -12.75
N THR A 723 15.45 17.10 -13.92
CA THR A 723 14.90 17.48 -15.22
C THR A 723 14.73 16.27 -16.14
N LEU A 724 13.57 16.19 -16.80
CA LEU A 724 13.29 15.27 -17.90
C LEU A 724 12.91 16.10 -19.14
N VAL A 725 13.47 15.76 -20.29
CA VAL A 725 13.06 16.37 -21.56
C VAL A 725 12.26 15.34 -22.35
N ALA A 726 11.02 15.69 -22.72
CA ALA A 726 10.20 14.92 -23.64
C ALA A 726 10.27 15.59 -25.03
N ASN A 727 10.76 14.85 -26.03
CA ASN A 727 10.80 15.32 -27.41
C ASN A 727 9.78 14.54 -28.25
N ILE A 728 8.93 15.25 -29.00
CA ILE A 728 8.27 14.66 -30.15
C ILE A 728 9.31 14.53 -31.26
N VAL A 729 9.76 13.31 -31.50
CA VAL A 729 10.75 13.00 -32.54
C VAL A 729 10.08 12.71 -33.88
N GLN A 730 8.78 12.39 -33.87
CA GLN A 730 7.94 12.35 -35.05
C GLN A 730 6.48 12.61 -34.68
N SER A 731 5.88 13.63 -35.29
CA SER A 731 4.44 13.83 -35.33
C SER A 731 4.04 14.29 -36.73
N GLN A 732 3.19 13.50 -37.38
CA GLN A 732 2.49 13.93 -38.58
C GLN A 732 1.01 13.63 -38.34
N PRO A 733 0.10 14.63 -38.29
CA PRO A 733 0.26 16.09 -38.45
C PRO A 733 0.16 16.92 -37.13
N ALA A 734 0.40 16.37 -35.95
CA ALA A 734 0.16 17.07 -34.66
C ALA A 734 1.38 17.86 -34.11
N GLY A 735 1.14 18.88 -33.27
CA GLY A 735 2.16 19.55 -32.43
C GLY A 735 1.82 19.44 -30.94
N LEU A 736 2.80 19.54 -30.04
CA LEU A 736 2.62 19.54 -28.58
C LEU A 736 1.71 20.67 -28.13
N LYS A 737 0.86 20.36 -27.15
CA LYS A 737 0.15 21.37 -26.35
C LYS A 737 0.19 20.93 -24.89
N ASP A 738 0.42 21.86 -23.99
CA ASP A 738 0.19 21.64 -22.57
C ASP A 738 -1.23 22.11 -22.25
N SER A 739 -1.83 21.45 -21.27
CA SER A 739 -3.05 21.97 -20.66
C SER A 739 -3.01 21.68 -19.17
N PRO A 740 -3.53 22.58 -18.33
CA PRO A 740 -3.93 22.15 -16.99
C PRO A 740 -4.86 20.95 -17.14
N ALA A 741 -4.69 19.95 -16.26
CA ALA A 741 -5.68 18.89 -16.13
C ALA A 741 -7.05 19.55 -15.94
N GLY A 742 -8.02 19.18 -16.78
CA GLY A 742 -9.43 19.48 -16.52
C GLY A 742 -9.88 18.64 -15.33
N VAL A 743 -9.40 18.93 -14.12
CA VAL A 743 -9.84 18.27 -12.90
C VAL A 743 -11.22 18.83 -12.56
N VAL A 744 -12.23 18.36 -13.27
CA VAL A 744 -13.62 18.54 -12.87
C VAL A 744 -14.20 17.16 -12.63
N ASP A 745 -13.67 16.48 -11.62
CA ASP A 745 -14.47 15.47 -10.93
C ASP A 745 -15.59 16.19 -10.19
N PRO A 746 -16.87 15.78 -10.35
CA PRO A 746 -18.01 16.45 -9.71
C PRO A 746 -17.94 16.40 -8.17
N VAL A 747 -17.11 15.51 -7.60
CA VAL A 747 -16.81 15.43 -6.18
C VAL A 747 -15.29 15.29 -6.01
N PRO A 748 -14.60 16.26 -5.37
CA PRO A 748 -13.17 16.17 -5.16
C PRO A 748 -12.79 15.00 -4.23
N ALA A 749 -11.83 14.17 -4.63
CA ALA A 749 -11.19 13.20 -3.73
C ALA A 749 -10.11 13.90 -2.87
N PRO A 750 -9.76 13.38 -1.68
CA PRO A 750 -8.54 13.78 -0.98
C PRO A 750 -7.31 13.60 -1.90
N GLY A 751 -6.39 14.57 -1.92
CA GLY A 751 -5.23 14.53 -2.84
C GLY A 751 -5.54 14.95 -4.28
N ASN A 752 -6.61 15.73 -4.50
CA ASN A 752 -6.89 16.43 -5.77
C ASN A 752 -5.93 17.61 -6.02
N ASP A 753 -4.63 17.40 -5.82
CA ASP A 753 -3.64 18.40 -6.22
C ASP A 753 -3.70 18.53 -7.76
N PRO A 754 -3.71 19.77 -8.29
CA PRO A 754 -3.73 19.97 -9.74
C PRO A 754 -2.44 19.39 -10.33
N VAL A 755 -2.57 18.26 -11.02
CA VAL A 755 -1.48 17.71 -11.84
C VAL A 755 -1.53 18.32 -13.24
N THR A 756 -0.41 18.32 -13.93
CA THR A 756 -0.31 18.80 -15.32
C THR A 756 -0.58 17.63 -16.28
N VAL A 757 -1.33 17.88 -17.36
CA VAL A 757 -1.45 16.91 -18.46
C VAL A 757 -0.60 17.41 -19.63
N LEU A 758 0.40 16.63 -20.02
CA LEU A 758 1.08 16.81 -21.30
C LEU A 758 0.22 16.17 -22.41
N VAL A 759 -0.06 16.93 -23.47
CA VAL A 759 -1.00 16.52 -24.54
C VAL A 759 -0.38 16.66 -25.93
N ILE A 760 -0.72 15.75 -26.83
CA ILE A 760 -0.46 15.90 -28.27
C ILE A 760 -1.80 15.74 -29.01
N ASP A 761 -2.25 16.82 -29.65
CA ASP A 761 -3.56 16.88 -30.32
C ASP A 761 -3.39 16.73 -31.85
N ASN A 762 -3.95 15.67 -32.43
CA ASN A 762 -4.27 15.59 -33.85
C ASN A 762 -5.77 15.81 -34.08
N THR A 763 -6.17 17.05 -34.36
CA THR A 763 -7.59 17.40 -34.62
C THR A 763 -8.09 16.99 -36.01
N ALA A 764 -7.20 16.55 -36.90
CA ALA A 764 -7.59 16.12 -38.25
C ALA A 764 -8.03 14.64 -38.27
N GLY A 765 -7.64 13.86 -37.25
CA GLY A 765 -7.71 12.40 -37.30
C GLY A 765 -6.84 11.83 -38.41
N GLY A 766 -7.26 10.71 -39.00
CA GLY A 766 -6.50 10.01 -40.03
C GLY A 766 -5.35 9.18 -39.44
N GLN A 767 -4.43 8.79 -40.32
CA GLN A 767 -3.20 8.08 -39.94
C GLN A 767 -2.29 9.01 -39.15
N THR A 768 -2.00 8.63 -37.92
CA THR A 768 -1.18 9.40 -36.98
C THR A 768 -0.10 8.48 -36.43
N ASN A 769 1.16 8.93 -36.50
CA ASN A 769 2.26 8.31 -35.78
C ASN A 769 2.83 9.36 -34.82
N ILE A 770 2.83 9.04 -33.54
CA ILE A 770 3.30 9.91 -32.46
C ILE A 770 4.46 9.20 -31.79
N GLN A 771 5.64 9.80 -31.78
CA GLN A 771 6.82 9.29 -31.08
C GLN A 771 7.31 10.31 -30.06
N VAL A 772 7.32 9.91 -28.79
CA VAL A 772 7.80 10.72 -27.67
C VAL A 772 9.03 10.05 -27.07
N LEU A 773 10.17 10.74 -27.14
CA LEU A 773 11.43 10.33 -26.54
C LEU A 773 11.62 11.05 -25.21
N PHE A 774 11.57 10.30 -24.11
CA PHE A 774 11.84 10.79 -22.76
C PHE A 774 13.33 10.67 -22.44
N THR A 775 13.95 11.80 -22.12
CA THR A 775 15.40 11.93 -21.88
C THR A 775 15.67 12.51 -20.50
N PRO A 776 15.92 11.66 -19.49
CA PRO A 776 16.41 12.11 -18.19
C PRO A 776 17.71 12.88 -18.36
N GLN A 777 17.82 14.06 -17.74
CA GLN A 777 19.00 14.90 -17.85
C GLN A 777 20.02 14.51 -16.77
N TRP A 778 20.81 13.49 -17.05
CA TRP A 778 21.89 13.04 -16.16
C TRP A 778 23.01 14.08 -16.07
N PRO A 779 23.54 14.39 -14.88
CA PRO A 779 24.65 15.32 -14.74
C PRO A 779 25.87 14.92 -15.59
N GLY A 780 26.32 15.84 -16.46
CA GLY A 780 27.51 15.63 -17.29
C GLY A 780 27.30 14.73 -18.52
N GLU A 781 26.08 14.26 -18.77
CA GLU A 781 25.76 13.51 -19.99
C GLU A 781 25.00 14.37 -21.00
N SER A 782 25.26 14.12 -22.29
CA SER A 782 24.50 14.69 -23.39
C SER A 782 24.07 13.55 -24.30
N LEU A 783 22.77 13.27 -24.33
CA LEU A 783 22.20 12.19 -25.13
C LEU A 783 21.58 12.76 -26.41
N GLY A 784 21.71 12.01 -27.52
CA GLY A 784 21.08 12.36 -28.78
C GLY A 784 19.56 12.31 -28.71
N THR A 785 18.89 13.08 -29.56
CA THR A 785 17.42 13.15 -29.63
C THR A 785 16.85 12.46 -30.87
N SER A 786 17.68 11.78 -31.66
CA SER A 786 17.26 11.07 -32.87
C SER A 786 17.09 9.58 -32.60
N VAL A 787 16.00 9.01 -33.08
CA VAL A 787 15.71 7.58 -33.07
C VAL A 787 15.24 7.16 -34.45
N ASN A 788 15.45 5.89 -34.83
CA ASN A 788 14.93 5.35 -36.09
C ASN A 788 13.40 5.32 -36.05
N ASN A 789 12.75 5.73 -37.13
CA ASN A 789 11.30 5.56 -37.26
C ASN A 789 10.99 4.14 -37.77
N VAL A 790 10.53 3.27 -36.87
CA VAL A 790 10.17 1.88 -37.18
C VAL A 790 8.73 1.61 -36.78
N ALA A 791 7.97 0.96 -37.68
CA ALA A 791 6.58 0.60 -37.38
C ALA A 791 6.50 -0.39 -36.20
N LEU A 792 5.48 -0.27 -35.36
CA LEU A 792 5.31 -1.07 -34.14
C LEU A 792 5.31 -2.58 -34.42
N ASP A 793 4.73 -3.01 -35.55
CA ASP A 793 4.74 -4.43 -35.96
C ASP A 793 6.14 -4.97 -36.28
N GLN A 794 7.10 -4.08 -36.53
CA GLN A 794 8.50 -4.41 -36.81
C GLN A 794 9.41 -4.22 -35.59
N TRP A 795 8.88 -3.76 -34.45
CA TRP A 795 9.67 -3.60 -33.24
C TRP A 795 10.23 -4.94 -32.77
N ASN A 796 11.54 -4.94 -32.60
CA ASN A 796 12.32 -6.00 -31.98
C ASN A 796 13.50 -5.36 -31.25
N LEU A 797 14.26 -6.16 -30.49
CA LEU A 797 15.40 -5.64 -29.71
C LEU A 797 16.40 -4.82 -30.54
N GLY A 798 16.61 -5.14 -31.83
CA GLY A 798 17.56 -4.48 -32.72
C GLY A 798 16.97 -3.41 -33.66
N SER A 799 15.71 -3.01 -33.50
CA SER A 799 15.06 -2.09 -34.45
C SER A 799 15.41 -0.60 -34.28
N HIS A 800 15.92 -0.20 -33.11
CA HIS A 800 16.38 1.16 -32.79
C HIS A 800 17.76 1.05 -32.17
#